data_AF-A0A0A2G795-F1
#
_entry.id   AF-A0A0A2G795-F1
#
_cell.length_a   1.000
_cell.length_b   1.000
_cell.length_c   1.000
_cell.angle_alpha   90.00
_cell.angle_beta   90.00
_cell.angle_gamma   90.00
#
_symmetry.space_group_name_H-M   'P 1'
#
loop_
_entity.id
_entity.type
_entity.pdbx_description
1 polymer ?
#
loop_
_entity_poly.entity_id
_entity_poly.type
_entity_poly.pdbx_seq_one_letter_code
_entity_poly.pdbx_strand_id
1 'polypeptide(L)'
;MRKTVLLFSVLLLSLQLLTAQSYGRIFQPGSEGPVFDYSIVQGEPKEYYDAGGPDKGMRNNYAYTMLQLKPTNANSHITIVFEEMELDSFDEMRIYSGIVVLNNEMDEDGEYRYGWPKGLTPTFQTKGTPAKQKFAVSSTAPDGALSVAFFCASAMKGWKGMIYCVKNGDPEPLPDDETPANIVLKMTDDLGVDEDGYEIDEATVQMHLGAQKEGTAIQIDWGSGEKIDYTIGSKEPVSISQTIDKGAVVKIYGELTLLDITNNPFVEAHFDKNDALKVLRLAQNKISRLNLDKLTNLRELWITDNKLTSIDISHLANLEEFYGGWNAYTELRTAMNPKLTVLTCYNTSITALDLSQNQLLEILTAGGNNYTTPLDLGHTPALKSLDLEGASLTSIDVTMLPNLKKLNLQSNKLSTLDIASNKALRYLDLRGNPFDACTLNDICYLLPKATEADEAKLFINKTTGGATAQTAMLKEKAWKSDIEGDGTGCNTVRLLCLPAQHGTFATLVEGKAVASWTPIQKGADVTISATPEDKYMLKKIIVEGKEITGNTFKAEQYAMVEVLFVLIDAIDDARREGVAVRCAETSLYVEGLEAEAPYQVYDAKGVLLVEGRADAQGTAEVTMERGAGLWLIRQGTTTVKVIR
;
A
#
# COMPACT_ATOMS: atom_id res chain seq x y z
N MET A 1 -33.90 25.28 -0.63
CA MET A 1 -35.15 24.81 -1.27
C MET A 1 -34.82 23.59 -2.13
N ARG A 2 -35.19 22.39 -1.66
CA ARG A 2 -35.11 21.17 -2.47
C ARG A 2 -36.12 21.29 -3.61
N LYS A 3 -35.64 21.38 -4.86
CA LYS A 3 -36.50 21.17 -6.03
C LYS A 3 -36.66 19.68 -6.21
N THR A 4 -37.76 19.13 -5.70
CA THR A 4 -38.20 17.77 -6.00
C THR A 4 -38.53 17.73 -7.50
N VAL A 5 -37.67 17.13 -8.32
CA VAL A 5 -37.97 16.88 -9.73
C VAL A 5 -38.90 15.69 -9.77
N LEU A 6 -40.19 15.92 -10.04
CA LEU A 6 -41.11 14.85 -10.37
C LEU A 6 -40.96 14.50 -11.85
N LEU A 7 -40.41 13.32 -12.14
CA LEU A 7 -40.52 12.65 -13.43
C LEU A 7 -41.97 12.22 -13.65
N PHE A 8 -42.54 12.43 -14.84
CA PHE A 8 -43.77 11.76 -15.26
C PHE A 8 -43.71 11.37 -16.74
N SER A 9 -44.02 10.09 -16.98
CA SER A 9 -44.03 9.38 -18.24
C SER A 9 -45.36 9.58 -18.99
N VAL A 10 -45.33 9.69 -20.32
CA VAL A 10 -46.54 9.54 -21.13
C VAL A 10 -46.74 8.05 -21.40
N LEU A 11 -47.78 7.46 -20.82
CA LEU A 11 -48.22 6.09 -21.10
C LEU A 11 -49.50 6.17 -21.94
N LEU A 12 -49.39 6.04 -23.26
CA LEU A 12 -50.55 5.88 -24.15
C LEU A 12 -51.00 4.42 -24.08
N LEU A 13 -51.83 4.09 -23.09
CA LEU A 13 -52.52 2.79 -23.01
C LEU A 13 -53.57 2.70 -24.13
N SER A 14 -53.47 1.67 -24.97
CA SER A 14 -54.59 1.20 -25.77
C SER A 14 -55.57 0.43 -24.87
N LEU A 15 -56.51 1.13 -24.23
CA LEU A 15 -57.73 0.50 -23.71
C LEU A 15 -58.95 1.31 -24.14
N GLN A 16 -59.77 0.73 -25.00
CA GLN A 16 -61.14 1.19 -25.18
C GLN A 16 -61.99 0.75 -24.01
N LEU A 17 -62.68 1.70 -23.37
CA LEU A 17 -64.07 1.55 -22.98
C LEU A 17 -64.74 2.93 -23.07
N LEU A 18 -65.94 2.91 -23.62
CA LEU A 18 -66.76 4.06 -23.99
C LEU A 18 -66.96 5.11 -22.87
N THR A 19 -67.12 6.36 -23.32
CA THR A 19 -67.71 7.51 -22.61
C THR A 19 -67.01 8.01 -21.34
N ALA A 20 -66.16 9.04 -21.49
CA ALA A 20 -66.26 10.30 -20.75
C ALA A 20 -65.10 11.23 -21.13
N GLN A 21 -65.44 12.50 -21.27
CA GLN A 21 -64.56 13.60 -21.60
C GLN A 21 -63.38 13.72 -20.63
N SER A 22 -62.24 14.14 -21.19
CA SER A 22 -61.15 14.93 -20.61
C SER A 22 -60.87 14.80 -19.10
N TYR A 23 -59.64 14.45 -18.72
CA TYR A 23 -58.73 15.32 -17.96
C TYR A 23 -57.50 14.49 -17.54
N GLY A 24 -56.38 14.73 -18.21
CA GLY A 24 -55.05 14.45 -17.70
C GLY A 24 -54.20 15.68 -17.96
N ARG A 25 -53.93 16.49 -16.93
CA ARG A 25 -53.16 17.72 -17.03
C ARG A 25 -51.67 17.42 -17.33
N ILE A 26 -51.14 17.95 -18.43
CA ILE A 26 -49.69 17.99 -18.73
C ILE A 26 -49.10 19.21 -17.99
N PHE A 27 -48.16 19.03 -17.07
CA PHE A 27 -47.46 20.14 -16.37
C PHE A 27 -45.93 19.99 -16.42
N GLN A 28 -45.27 21.14 -16.59
CA GLN A 28 -43.85 21.34 -16.89
C GLN A 28 -43.01 21.65 -15.62
N PRO A 29 -41.77 21.14 -15.49
CA PRO A 29 -40.78 21.73 -14.59
C PRO A 29 -40.12 22.98 -15.24
N GLY A 30 -40.17 24.12 -14.52
CA GLY A 30 -39.75 25.46 -14.99
C GLY A 30 -38.28 25.60 -15.44
N SER A 31 -37.95 26.59 -16.27
CA SER A 31 -38.41 28.00 -16.26
C SER A 31 -38.63 28.56 -17.67
N GLU A 32 -39.72 29.33 -17.84
CA GLU A 32 -40.04 30.17 -19.00
C GLU A 32 -39.87 29.55 -20.41
N GLY A 33 -40.50 28.38 -20.62
CA GLY A 33 -41.01 27.91 -21.92
C GLY A 33 -39.98 27.59 -23.03
N PRO A 34 -40.21 26.48 -23.73
CA PRO A 34 -41.22 26.58 -24.78
C PRO A 34 -42.42 25.63 -24.61
N VAL A 35 -43.62 26.17 -24.79
CA VAL A 35 -44.90 25.45 -24.70
C VAL A 35 -45.18 24.79 -26.06
N PHE A 36 -45.82 23.62 -26.07
CA PHE A 36 -46.35 23.00 -27.28
C PHE A 36 -47.81 22.64 -27.07
N ASP A 37 -48.63 22.79 -28.12
CA ASP A 37 -49.98 22.27 -28.17
C ASP A 37 -49.96 20.82 -28.64
N TYR A 38 -50.94 20.04 -28.20
CA TYR A 38 -51.13 18.69 -28.72
C TYR A 38 -52.59 18.38 -29.03
N SER A 39 -52.81 17.53 -30.03
CA SER A 39 -54.10 16.96 -30.36
C SER A 39 -53.96 15.47 -30.65
N ILE A 40 -54.97 14.71 -30.27
CA ILE A 40 -55.06 13.29 -30.61
C ILE A 40 -56.26 13.12 -31.52
N VAL A 41 -56.03 12.60 -32.72
CA VAL A 41 -57.06 12.22 -33.67
C VAL A 41 -57.10 10.71 -33.73
N GLN A 42 -58.24 10.13 -33.41
CA GLN A 42 -58.47 8.69 -33.53
C GLN A 42 -59.41 8.45 -34.71
N GLY A 43 -59.01 7.59 -35.65
CA GLY A 43 -59.89 7.10 -36.70
C GLY A 43 -60.98 6.20 -36.09
N GLU A 44 -62.14 6.12 -36.75
CA GLU A 44 -63.21 5.26 -36.26
C GLU A 44 -62.73 3.80 -36.17
N PRO A 45 -62.95 3.11 -35.03
CA PRO A 45 -62.53 1.73 -34.86
C PRO A 45 -63.30 0.86 -35.85
N LYS A 46 -62.60 0.06 -36.66
CA LYS A 46 -63.26 -0.86 -37.58
C LYS A 46 -63.33 -2.26 -36.95
N GLU A 47 -64.53 -2.83 -36.91
CA GLU A 47 -64.72 -4.25 -36.63
C GLU A 47 -64.09 -5.05 -37.77
N TYR A 48 -63.18 -5.97 -37.45
CA TYR A 48 -62.56 -6.83 -38.44
C TYR A 48 -62.74 -8.29 -38.06
N TYR A 49 -63.34 -9.01 -38.99
CA TYR A 49 -63.61 -10.44 -38.87
C TYR A 49 -62.50 -11.20 -39.60
N ASP A 50 -62.05 -12.34 -39.04
CA ASP A 50 -61.17 -13.24 -39.78
C ASP A 50 -61.80 -13.64 -41.11
N ALA A 51 -60.98 -14.06 -42.08
CA ALA A 51 -61.43 -14.56 -43.38
C ALA A 51 -62.45 -15.71 -43.19
N GLY A 52 -63.74 -15.36 -43.19
CA GLY A 52 -64.81 -16.27 -42.78
C GLY A 52 -66.05 -15.59 -42.16
N GLY A 53 -66.00 -14.31 -41.81
CA GLY A 53 -67.17 -13.55 -41.36
C GLY A 53 -67.43 -13.60 -39.84
N PRO A 54 -68.56 -13.03 -39.36
CA PRO A 54 -68.86 -12.77 -37.94
C PRO A 54 -68.79 -13.98 -37.00
N ASP A 55 -68.99 -15.18 -37.54
CA ASP A 55 -69.16 -16.40 -36.77
C ASP A 55 -67.85 -17.04 -36.29
N LYS A 56 -66.69 -16.52 -36.72
CA LYS A 56 -65.35 -17.08 -36.37
C LYS A 56 -64.60 -16.34 -35.26
N GLY A 57 -65.25 -15.38 -34.61
CA GLY A 57 -64.69 -14.64 -33.47
C GLY A 57 -63.92 -13.38 -33.89
N MET A 58 -64.01 -12.35 -33.04
CA MET A 58 -63.42 -11.04 -33.28
C MET A 58 -61.90 -11.07 -33.05
N ARG A 59 -61.13 -10.55 -34.01
CA ARG A 59 -59.85 -9.91 -33.68
C ARG A 59 -60.18 -8.44 -33.38
N ASN A 60 -59.76 -7.98 -32.21
CA ASN A 60 -60.10 -6.68 -31.63
C ASN A 60 -60.03 -5.48 -32.60
N ASN A 61 -60.80 -4.44 -32.31
CA ASN A 61 -60.94 -3.20 -33.10
C ASN A 61 -59.60 -2.60 -33.55
N TYR A 62 -59.40 -2.46 -34.86
CA TYR A 62 -58.25 -1.74 -35.43
C TYR A 62 -58.52 -0.23 -35.43
N ALA A 63 -57.56 0.55 -34.95
CA ALA A 63 -57.65 2.02 -34.98
C ALA A 63 -56.33 2.65 -35.42
N TYR A 64 -56.42 3.59 -36.35
CA TYR A 64 -55.35 4.55 -36.61
C TYR A 64 -55.46 5.68 -35.59
N THR A 65 -54.38 5.98 -34.88
CA THR A 65 -54.30 7.12 -33.97
C THR A 65 -53.21 8.06 -34.45
N MET A 66 -53.45 9.37 -34.33
CA MET A 66 -52.50 10.41 -34.69
C MET A 66 -52.35 11.35 -33.50
N LEU A 67 -51.16 11.36 -32.88
CA LEU A 67 -50.75 12.39 -31.94
C LEU A 67 -50.05 13.49 -32.72
N GLN A 68 -50.57 14.70 -32.64
CA GLN A 68 -50.03 15.90 -33.26
C GLN A 68 -49.44 16.79 -32.18
N LEU A 69 -48.20 17.26 -32.37
CA LEU A 69 -47.47 18.10 -31.43
C LEU A 69 -47.00 19.36 -32.16
N LYS A 70 -47.32 20.54 -31.63
CA LYS A 70 -46.98 21.83 -32.27
C LYS A 70 -46.32 22.78 -31.28
N PRO A 71 -45.11 23.30 -31.55
CA PRO A 71 -44.53 24.38 -30.76
C PRO A 71 -45.44 25.62 -30.76
N THR A 72 -45.70 26.22 -29.60
CA THR A 72 -46.49 27.46 -29.51
C THR A 72 -45.63 28.72 -29.57
N ASN A 73 -44.32 28.58 -29.47
CA ASN A 73 -43.36 29.68 -29.55
C ASN A 73 -42.69 29.72 -30.94
N ALA A 74 -42.38 30.92 -31.40
CA ALA A 74 -41.67 31.10 -32.67
C ALA A 74 -40.23 30.55 -32.57
N ASN A 75 -39.73 29.96 -33.66
CA ASN A 75 -38.37 29.44 -33.80
C ASN A 75 -38.02 28.26 -32.85
N SER A 76 -38.90 27.27 -32.77
CA SER A 76 -38.65 26.02 -32.05
C SER A 76 -39.24 24.84 -32.82
N HIS A 77 -38.78 23.65 -32.50
CA HIS A 77 -39.26 22.40 -33.08
C HIS A 77 -39.48 21.35 -31.99
N ILE A 78 -40.26 20.32 -32.30
CA ILE A 78 -40.49 19.19 -31.39
C ILE A 78 -39.45 18.11 -31.63
N THR A 79 -38.87 17.60 -30.54
CA THR A 79 -38.03 16.41 -30.52
C THR A 79 -38.61 15.41 -29.54
N ILE A 80 -38.81 14.16 -29.96
CA ILE A 80 -39.25 13.06 -29.07
C ILE A 80 -38.07 12.13 -28.85
N VAL A 81 -37.70 11.91 -27.59
CA VAL A 81 -36.76 10.87 -27.18
C VAL A 81 -37.56 9.65 -26.74
N PHE A 82 -37.56 8.60 -27.55
CA PHE A 82 -38.19 7.32 -27.22
C PHE A 82 -37.30 6.56 -26.23
N GLU A 83 -37.90 6.12 -25.12
CA GLU A 83 -37.24 5.40 -24.03
C GLU A 83 -37.51 3.89 -24.11
N GLU A 84 -38.73 3.51 -24.48
CA GLU A 84 -39.20 2.13 -24.60
C GLU A 84 -40.18 2.00 -25.78
N MET A 85 -40.15 0.86 -26.47
CA MET A 85 -41.06 0.55 -27.57
C MET A 85 -41.34 -0.95 -27.62
N GLU A 86 -42.59 -1.34 -27.40
CA GLU A 86 -43.09 -2.71 -27.47
C GLU A 86 -44.26 -2.78 -28.45
N LEU A 87 -43.96 -3.18 -29.69
CA LEU A 87 -44.93 -3.33 -30.78
C LEU A 87 -44.92 -4.77 -31.27
N ASP A 88 -46.11 -5.34 -31.54
CA ASP A 88 -46.22 -6.64 -32.20
C ASP A 88 -45.88 -6.52 -33.70
N SER A 89 -45.54 -7.65 -34.33
CA SER A 89 -45.25 -7.80 -35.76
C SER A 89 -46.30 -7.20 -36.72
N PHE A 90 -47.54 -6.99 -36.26
CA PHE A 90 -48.61 -6.38 -37.03
C PHE A 90 -48.83 -4.89 -36.74
N ASP A 91 -48.28 -4.36 -35.64
CA ASP A 91 -48.35 -2.95 -35.29
C ASP A 91 -47.35 -2.15 -36.11
N GLU A 92 -47.73 -0.92 -36.48
CA GLU A 92 -46.87 -0.03 -37.25
C GLU A 92 -46.95 1.39 -36.70
N MET A 93 -45.79 2.02 -36.53
CA MET A 93 -45.67 3.42 -36.13
C MET A 93 -44.97 4.22 -37.24
N ARG A 94 -45.52 5.41 -37.52
CA ARG A 94 -44.94 6.37 -38.46
C ARG A 94 -44.88 7.74 -37.81
N ILE A 95 -43.77 8.43 -37.94
CA ILE A 95 -43.60 9.80 -37.44
C ILE A 95 -43.37 10.70 -38.64
N TYR A 96 -44.03 11.84 -38.66
CA TYR A 96 -43.96 12.82 -39.73
C TYR A 96 -43.53 14.17 -39.17
N SER A 97 -42.61 14.84 -39.87
CA SER A 97 -42.35 16.26 -39.64
C SER A 97 -43.55 17.08 -40.13
N GLY A 98 -44.11 17.88 -39.23
CA GLY A 98 -45.27 18.77 -39.45
C GLY A 98 -46.56 18.25 -38.82
N ILE A 99 -47.60 19.08 -38.83
CA ILE A 99 -48.97 18.65 -38.50
C ILE A 99 -49.56 17.90 -39.70
N VAL A 100 -49.80 16.60 -39.51
CA VAL A 100 -50.31 15.70 -40.55
C VAL A 100 -51.63 15.07 -40.10
N VAL A 101 -52.56 14.91 -41.03
CA VAL A 101 -53.86 14.26 -40.79
C VAL A 101 -53.87 12.85 -41.38
N LEU A 102 -54.60 11.95 -40.72
CA LEU A 102 -54.87 10.61 -41.27
C LEU A 102 -55.64 10.76 -42.59
N ASN A 103 -55.35 9.90 -43.55
CA ASN A 103 -56.14 9.82 -44.76
C ASN A 103 -57.54 9.34 -44.41
N ASN A 104 -58.58 10.00 -44.89
CA ASN A 104 -59.97 9.58 -44.74
C ASN A 104 -60.70 9.85 -46.06
N GLU A 105 -60.39 9.04 -47.08
CA GLU A 105 -60.99 9.15 -48.41
C GLU A 105 -62.01 8.04 -48.62
N MET A 106 -62.97 8.31 -49.50
CA MET A 106 -63.98 7.35 -49.92
C MET A 106 -63.33 6.27 -50.78
N ASP A 107 -63.56 5.01 -50.43
CA ASP A 107 -63.13 3.86 -51.21
C ASP A 107 -64.01 3.63 -52.44
N GLU A 108 -63.70 2.58 -53.22
CA GLU A 108 -64.45 2.20 -54.43
C GLU A 108 -65.90 1.79 -54.14
N ASP A 109 -66.23 1.47 -52.88
CA ASP A 109 -67.55 1.05 -52.41
C ASP A 109 -68.38 2.21 -51.83
N GLY A 110 -67.82 3.43 -51.77
CA GLY A 110 -68.49 4.60 -51.21
C GLY A 110 -68.30 4.79 -49.69
N GLU A 111 -67.46 3.99 -49.03
CA GLU A 111 -67.17 4.10 -47.61
C GLU A 111 -65.90 4.90 -47.33
N TYR A 112 -65.96 5.79 -46.34
CA TYR A 112 -64.77 6.51 -45.87
C TYR A 112 -63.85 5.57 -45.08
N ARG A 113 -62.58 5.43 -45.50
CA ARG A 113 -61.59 4.59 -44.82
C ARG A 113 -60.42 5.41 -44.27
N TYR A 114 -60.25 5.34 -42.95
CA TYR A 114 -59.05 5.84 -42.29
C TYR A 114 -57.82 5.03 -42.70
N GLY A 115 -56.74 5.72 -43.02
CA GLY A 115 -55.46 5.10 -43.39
C GLY A 115 -54.29 6.04 -43.20
N TRP A 116 -53.10 5.57 -43.60
CA TRP A 116 -51.89 6.38 -43.56
C TRP A 116 -52.03 7.65 -44.39
N PRO A 117 -51.42 8.78 -43.95
CA PRO A 117 -51.38 10.01 -44.73
C PRO A 117 -50.88 9.75 -46.17
N LYS A 118 -51.62 10.26 -47.17
CA LYS A 118 -51.28 10.08 -48.60
C LYS A 118 -50.26 11.12 -49.07
N GLY A 119 -49.34 10.68 -49.92
CA GLY A 119 -48.34 11.55 -50.55
C GLY A 119 -47.27 12.12 -49.62
N LEU A 120 -47.17 11.61 -48.38
CA LEU A 120 -46.19 12.04 -47.38
C LEU A 120 -45.25 10.89 -47.03
N THR A 121 -43.96 11.20 -46.94
CA THR A 121 -42.93 10.24 -46.49
C THR A 121 -42.70 10.46 -44.99
N PRO A 122 -42.80 9.41 -44.14
CA PRO A 122 -42.51 9.56 -42.73
C PRO A 122 -41.01 9.80 -42.47
N THR A 123 -40.71 10.63 -41.48
CA THR A 123 -39.35 10.86 -40.95
C THR A 123 -38.83 9.62 -40.22
N PHE A 124 -39.73 8.83 -39.64
CA PHE A 124 -39.42 7.53 -39.02
C PHE A 124 -40.58 6.55 -39.25
N GLN A 125 -40.26 5.30 -39.54
CA GLN A 125 -41.24 4.23 -39.70
C GLN A 125 -40.70 2.93 -39.13
N THR A 126 -41.50 2.24 -38.33
CA THR A 126 -41.20 0.87 -37.86
C THR A 126 -42.46 0.02 -37.87
N LYS A 127 -42.27 -1.28 -38.17
CA LYS A 127 -43.29 -2.32 -38.04
C LYS A 127 -42.76 -3.37 -37.08
N GLY A 128 -43.49 -3.64 -36.01
CA GLY A 128 -42.96 -4.36 -34.85
C GLY A 128 -41.88 -3.60 -34.09
N THR A 129 -41.41 -4.22 -33.01
CA THR A 129 -40.42 -3.64 -32.09
C THR A 129 -39.08 -3.41 -32.82
N PRO A 130 -38.56 -2.16 -32.87
CA PRO A 130 -37.31 -1.86 -33.55
C PRO A 130 -36.09 -2.44 -32.82
N ALA A 131 -35.02 -2.74 -33.57
CA ALA A 131 -33.76 -3.26 -33.01
C ALA A 131 -33.06 -2.26 -32.06
N LYS A 132 -33.24 -0.95 -32.29
CA LYS A 132 -32.79 0.11 -31.39
C LYS A 132 -34.01 0.68 -30.66
N GLN A 133 -34.17 0.33 -29.38
CA GLN A 133 -35.35 0.72 -28.59
C GLN A 133 -35.30 2.17 -28.09
N LYS A 134 -34.10 2.75 -27.95
CA LYS A 134 -33.89 4.15 -27.55
C LYS A 134 -33.37 4.99 -28.70
N PHE A 135 -34.13 5.99 -29.11
CA PHE A 135 -33.78 6.88 -30.21
C PHE A 135 -34.51 8.22 -30.10
N ALA A 136 -33.98 9.26 -30.73
CA ALA A 136 -34.65 10.55 -30.81
C ALA A 136 -35.15 10.82 -32.24
N VAL A 137 -36.28 11.48 -32.37
CA VAL A 137 -36.81 11.98 -33.64
C VAL A 137 -37.17 13.45 -33.48
N SER A 138 -36.46 14.31 -34.22
CA SER A 138 -36.67 15.76 -34.25
C SER A 138 -37.46 16.16 -35.49
N SER A 139 -38.34 17.16 -35.36
CA SER A 139 -39.06 17.73 -36.49
C SER A 139 -38.14 18.53 -37.38
N THR A 140 -38.26 18.28 -38.68
CA THR A 140 -37.62 19.05 -39.74
C THR A 140 -38.58 20.01 -40.45
N ALA A 141 -39.83 20.11 -39.99
CA ALA A 141 -40.83 20.93 -40.65
C ALA A 141 -40.64 22.42 -40.33
N PRO A 142 -40.98 23.33 -41.27
CA PRO A 142 -40.87 24.78 -41.03
C PRO A 142 -41.70 25.29 -39.85
N ASP A 143 -42.81 24.61 -39.52
CA ASP A 143 -43.67 24.91 -38.38
C ASP A 143 -43.17 24.28 -37.06
N GLY A 144 -42.07 23.52 -37.11
CA GLY A 144 -41.48 22.82 -35.98
C GLY A 144 -42.35 21.68 -35.42
N ALA A 145 -43.50 21.39 -36.02
CA ALA A 145 -44.46 20.42 -35.49
C ALA A 145 -44.06 18.98 -35.80
N LEU A 146 -44.55 18.02 -35.03
CA LEU A 146 -44.29 16.60 -35.25
C LEU A 146 -45.57 15.80 -35.04
N SER A 147 -45.85 14.86 -35.93
CA SER A 147 -47.03 13.99 -35.83
C SER A 147 -46.60 12.52 -35.70
N VAL A 148 -47.07 11.85 -34.65
CA VAL A 148 -46.85 10.43 -34.40
C VAL A 148 -48.14 9.68 -34.76
N ALA A 149 -48.11 8.98 -35.88
CA ALA A 149 -49.18 8.12 -36.36
C ALA A 149 -48.92 6.68 -35.92
N PHE A 150 -49.97 6.03 -35.43
CA PHE A 150 -49.89 4.68 -34.91
C PHE A 150 -51.04 3.83 -35.45
N PHE A 151 -50.70 2.66 -35.98
CA PHE A 151 -51.64 1.61 -36.35
C PHE A 151 -51.49 0.47 -35.36
N CYS A 152 -52.54 0.26 -34.56
CA CYS A 152 -52.56 -0.76 -33.54
C CYS A 152 -53.42 -1.94 -34.00
N ALA A 153 -52.77 -3.10 -34.13
CA ALA A 153 -53.36 -4.39 -34.46
C ALA A 153 -53.31 -5.39 -33.30
N SER A 154 -52.67 -5.03 -32.18
CA SER A 154 -52.49 -5.87 -31.00
C SER A 154 -52.85 -5.14 -29.69
N ALA A 155 -52.76 -5.84 -28.56
CA ALA A 155 -52.93 -5.25 -27.22
C ALA A 155 -51.58 -4.93 -26.52
N MET A 156 -50.50 -4.75 -27.29
CA MET A 156 -49.17 -4.45 -26.74
C MET A 156 -49.09 -3.06 -26.08
N LYS A 157 -48.11 -2.88 -25.19
CA LYS A 157 -47.98 -1.67 -24.35
C LYS A 157 -47.67 -0.39 -25.14
N GLY A 158 -47.25 -0.48 -26.40
CA GLY A 158 -47.00 0.68 -27.26
C GLY A 158 -45.61 1.28 -27.04
N TRP A 159 -45.53 2.59 -26.82
CA TRP A 159 -44.25 3.30 -26.66
C TRP A 159 -44.29 4.28 -25.50
N LYS A 160 -43.11 4.58 -24.96
CA LYS A 160 -42.88 5.58 -23.92
C LYS A 160 -41.73 6.47 -24.36
N GLY A 161 -41.90 7.78 -24.21
CA GLY A 161 -40.88 8.75 -24.61
C GLY A 161 -41.11 10.13 -24.00
N MET A 162 -40.04 10.91 -24.01
CA MET A 162 -40.00 12.29 -23.53
C MET A 162 -40.12 13.25 -24.70
N ILE A 163 -41.05 14.20 -24.60
CA ILE A 163 -41.30 15.21 -25.64
C ILE A 163 -40.63 16.51 -25.22
N TYR A 164 -39.75 17.01 -26.07
CA TYR A 164 -39.04 18.27 -25.92
C TYR A 164 -39.54 19.24 -26.98
N CYS A 165 -39.74 20.50 -26.59
CA CYS A 165 -39.82 21.60 -27.52
C CYS A 165 -38.46 22.33 -27.44
N VAL A 166 -37.71 22.30 -28.53
CA VAL A 166 -36.30 22.70 -28.60
C VAL A 166 -36.20 23.96 -29.44
N LYS A 167 -35.52 24.97 -28.93
CA LYS A 167 -35.28 26.19 -29.70
C LYS A 167 -34.31 25.89 -30.84
N ASN A 168 -34.63 26.36 -32.05
CA ASN A 168 -33.77 26.09 -33.21
C ASN A 168 -32.37 26.67 -32.97
N GLY A 169 -31.35 25.81 -33.04
CA GLY A 169 -29.94 26.14 -32.79
C GLY A 169 -29.41 25.71 -31.42
N ASP A 170 -30.29 25.32 -30.48
CA ASP A 170 -29.87 24.70 -29.22
C ASP A 170 -29.52 23.21 -29.45
N PRO A 171 -28.68 22.59 -28.60
CA PRO A 171 -28.35 21.17 -28.71
C PRO A 171 -29.60 20.28 -28.60
N GLU A 172 -29.70 19.28 -29.49
CA GLU A 172 -30.78 18.29 -29.47
C GLU A 172 -30.70 17.41 -28.21
N PRO A 173 -31.83 17.08 -27.57
CA PRO A 173 -31.88 16.05 -26.56
C PRO A 173 -31.60 14.70 -27.22
N LEU A 174 -30.46 14.12 -26.90
CA LEU A 174 -30.11 12.75 -27.29
C LEU A 174 -30.77 11.77 -26.31
N PRO A 175 -31.15 10.54 -26.74
CA PRO A 175 -31.46 9.50 -25.78
C PRO A 175 -30.27 9.39 -24.83
N ASP A 176 -30.52 9.50 -23.51
CA ASP A 176 -29.46 9.47 -22.48
C ASP A 176 -28.42 8.44 -22.91
N ASP A 177 -27.22 8.90 -23.26
CA ASP A 177 -26.06 8.02 -23.38
C ASP A 177 -26.06 7.23 -22.08
N GLU A 178 -26.10 5.90 -22.17
CA GLU A 178 -26.09 5.04 -20.99
C GLU A 178 -25.07 5.62 -20.01
N THR A 179 -25.51 6.00 -18.80
CA THR A 179 -24.59 6.50 -17.77
C THR A 179 -23.38 5.58 -17.79
N PRO A 180 -22.19 6.09 -18.14
CA PRO A 180 -21.05 5.21 -18.38
C PRO A 180 -20.80 4.42 -17.10
N ALA A 181 -20.53 3.14 -17.25
CA ALA A 181 -20.18 2.30 -16.12
C ALA A 181 -18.99 2.92 -15.40
N ASN A 182 -19.03 2.90 -14.08
CA ASN A 182 -17.94 3.40 -13.25
C ASN A 182 -16.70 2.51 -13.46
N ILE A 183 -16.91 1.19 -13.52
CA ILE A 183 -15.86 0.19 -13.75
C ILE A 183 -16.30 -0.75 -14.86
N VAL A 184 -15.37 -1.08 -15.77
CA VAL A 184 -15.57 -2.09 -16.81
C VAL A 184 -14.46 -3.13 -16.72
N LEU A 185 -14.83 -4.41 -16.61
CA LEU A 185 -13.92 -5.54 -16.50
C LEU A 185 -14.16 -6.49 -17.67
N LYS A 186 -13.11 -6.92 -18.36
CA LYS A 186 -13.21 -7.87 -19.48
C LYS A 186 -12.63 -9.21 -19.09
N MET A 187 -13.45 -10.26 -19.14
CA MET A 187 -13.02 -11.64 -18.91
C MET A 187 -12.22 -12.14 -20.10
N THR A 188 -11.25 -13.03 -19.84
CA THR A 188 -10.50 -13.70 -20.89
C THR A 188 -11.42 -14.51 -21.81
N ASP A 189 -11.09 -14.56 -23.10
CA ASP A 189 -11.69 -15.48 -24.06
C ASP A 189 -11.10 -16.90 -23.96
N ASP A 190 -10.08 -17.11 -23.12
CA ASP A 190 -9.37 -18.39 -22.93
C ASP A 190 -9.29 -18.76 -21.45
N LEU A 191 -10.21 -19.64 -21.04
CA LEU A 191 -10.25 -20.22 -19.69
C LEU A 191 -9.46 -21.52 -19.58
N GLY A 192 -8.83 -21.98 -20.67
CA GLY A 192 -8.13 -23.25 -20.74
C GLY A 192 -9.07 -24.44 -20.96
N VAL A 193 -8.58 -25.62 -20.58
CA VAL A 193 -9.29 -26.89 -20.71
C VAL A 193 -9.44 -27.56 -19.35
N ASP A 194 -10.49 -28.35 -19.18
CA ASP A 194 -10.71 -29.17 -17.99
C ASP A 194 -9.82 -30.44 -17.96
N GLU A 195 -10.00 -31.28 -16.95
CA GLU A 195 -9.22 -32.52 -16.76
C GLU A 195 -9.40 -33.53 -17.91
N ASP A 196 -10.50 -33.44 -18.65
CA ASP A 196 -10.84 -34.30 -19.77
C ASP A 196 -10.41 -33.68 -21.13
N GLY A 197 -9.85 -32.47 -21.10
CA GLY A 197 -9.36 -31.75 -22.27
C GLY A 197 -10.44 -30.97 -23.03
N TYR A 198 -11.64 -30.79 -22.46
CA TYR A 198 -12.68 -29.93 -23.02
C TYR A 198 -12.45 -28.47 -22.67
N GLU A 199 -12.74 -27.58 -23.62
CA GLU A 199 -12.64 -26.14 -23.41
C GLU A 199 -13.63 -25.66 -22.34
N ILE A 200 -13.16 -24.79 -21.44
CA ILE A 200 -13.98 -24.21 -20.40
C ILE A 200 -14.67 -22.96 -20.98
N ASP A 201 -16.01 -22.93 -20.96
CA ASP A 201 -16.80 -21.85 -21.55
C ASP A 201 -17.29 -20.79 -20.55
N GLU A 202 -17.28 -21.11 -19.25
CA GLU A 202 -17.76 -20.22 -18.19
C GLU A 202 -16.86 -20.30 -16.94
N ALA A 203 -16.84 -19.24 -16.13
CA ALA A 203 -16.21 -19.26 -14.83
C ALA A 203 -17.01 -18.47 -13.80
N THR A 204 -16.95 -18.91 -12.54
CA THR A 204 -17.50 -18.15 -11.42
C THR A 204 -16.56 -17.00 -11.08
N VAL A 205 -17.02 -15.77 -11.31
CA VAL A 205 -16.35 -14.56 -10.84
C VAL A 205 -16.77 -14.28 -9.41
N GLN A 206 -15.81 -13.97 -8.55
CA GLN A 206 -16.04 -13.52 -7.18
C GLN A 206 -15.55 -12.08 -7.01
N MET A 207 -16.36 -11.23 -6.39
CA MET A 207 -16.01 -9.85 -6.07
C MET A 207 -16.30 -9.54 -4.60
N HIS A 208 -15.42 -8.77 -3.96
CA HIS A 208 -15.74 -8.11 -2.69
C HIS A 208 -15.80 -6.60 -2.92
N LEU A 209 -16.90 -6.00 -2.50
CA LEU A 209 -17.20 -4.59 -2.78
C LEU A 209 -17.43 -3.84 -1.48
N GLY A 210 -16.85 -2.65 -1.35
CA GLY A 210 -17.09 -1.76 -0.22
C GLY A 210 -17.60 -0.39 -0.65
N ALA A 211 -18.37 0.26 0.21
CA ALA A 211 -18.87 1.62 -0.01
C ALA A 211 -18.71 2.50 1.23
N GLN A 212 -18.71 3.83 1.03
CA GLN A 212 -18.54 4.78 2.13
C GLN A 212 -19.72 4.80 3.10
N LYS A 213 -20.93 4.55 2.59
CA LYS A 213 -22.18 4.64 3.35
C LYS A 213 -22.88 3.28 3.34
N GLU A 214 -23.49 2.95 4.48
CA GLU A 214 -24.33 1.78 4.58
C GLU A 214 -25.58 1.95 3.73
N GLY A 215 -25.93 0.91 2.97
CA GLY A 215 -27.07 0.94 2.08
C GLY A 215 -26.78 1.60 0.73
N THR A 216 -25.52 1.75 0.33
CA THR A 216 -25.18 2.27 -1.00
C THR A 216 -25.68 1.30 -2.06
N ALA A 217 -26.58 1.76 -2.92
CA ALA A 217 -27.07 0.99 -4.06
C ALA A 217 -26.05 1.06 -5.21
N ILE A 218 -25.76 -0.08 -5.81
CA ILE A 218 -25.00 -0.22 -7.05
C ILE A 218 -25.77 -1.13 -8.01
N GLN A 219 -25.38 -1.10 -9.28
CA GLN A 219 -25.86 -2.03 -10.29
C GLN A 219 -24.70 -2.73 -10.97
N ILE A 220 -24.86 -4.01 -11.29
CA ILE A 220 -23.86 -4.77 -12.05
C ILE A 220 -24.54 -5.44 -13.23
N ASP A 221 -24.00 -5.20 -14.42
CA ASP A 221 -24.27 -5.97 -15.63
C ASP A 221 -23.14 -6.99 -15.78
N TRP A 222 -23.47 -8.27 -15.68
CA TRP A 222 -22.52 -9.39 -15.71
C TRP A 222 -22.12 -9.82 -17.13
N GLY A 223 -22.50 -9.06 -18.15
CA GLY A 223 -22.20 -9.33 -19.55
C GLY A 223 -23.42 -9.68 -20.41
N SER A 224 -24.60 -9.82 -19.81
CA SER A 224 -25.87 -10.07 -20.50
C SER A 224 -26.56 -8.80 -21.01
N GLY A 225 -26.16 -7.63 -20.51
CA GLY A 225 -26.84 -6.36 -20.71
C GLY A 225 -27.93 -6.07 -19.66
N GLU A 226 -28.28 -7.03 -18.81
CA GLU A 226 -29.21 -6.84 -17.70
C GLU A 226 -28.47 -6.32 -16.47
N LYS A 227 -28.99 -5.24 -15.86
CA LYS A 227 -28.44 -4.66 -14.62
C LYS A 227 -29.11 -5.26 -13.40
N ILE A 228 -28.32 -5.87 -12.53
CA ILE A 228 -28.76 -6.42 -11.24
C ILE A 228 -28.43 -5.43 -10.13
N ASP A 229 -29.42 -5.08 -9.30
CA ASP A 229 -29.23 -4.19 -8.14
C ASP A 229 -28.57 -4.92 -6.97
N TYR A 230 -27.56 -4.29 -6.36
CA TYR A 230 -26.95 -4.72 -5.11
C TYR A 230 -26.91 -3.57 -4.10
N THR A 231 -26.89 -3.91 -2.81
CA THR A 231 -26.77 -2.94 -1.71
C THR A 231 -25.53 -3.25 -0.89
N ILE A 232 -24.64 -2.27 -0.76
CA ILE A 232 -23.34 -2.41 -0.08
C ILE A 232 -23.40 -1.77 1.31
N GLY A 233 -22.83 -2.45 2.31
CA GLY A 233 -22.65 -1.94 3.68
C GLY A 233 -21.41 -1.05 3.82
N SER A 234 -21.33 -0.28 4.93
CA SER A 234 -20.15 0.54 5.26
C SER A 234 -19.14 -0.13 6.19
N LYS A 235 -19.55 -1.19 6.90
CA LYS A 235 -18.71 -1.84 7.93
C LYS A 235 -17.97 -3.07 7.43
N GLU A 236 -18.57 -3.85 6.54
CA GLU A 236 -17.98 -5.05 5.96
C GLU A 236 -18.21 -5.06 4.45
N PRO A 237 -17.18 -5.38 3.65
CA PRO A 237 -17.36 -5.57 2.21
C PRO A 237 -18.39 -6.67 1.94
N VAL A 238 -19.21 -6.47 0.90
CA VAL A 238 -20.16 -7.49 0.44
C VAL A 238 -19.45 -8.40 -0.56
N SER A 239 -19.48 -9.70 -0.31
CA SER A 239 -19.07 -10.72 -1.28
C SER A 239 -20.22 -11.04 -2.22
N ILE A 240 -19.96 -10.95 -3.51
CA ILE A 240 -20.89 -11.36 -4.57
C ILE A 240 -20.17 -12.29 -5.54
N SER A 241 -20.93 -13.20 -6.15
CA SER A 241 -20.39 -14.09 -7.17
C SER A 241 -21.40 -14.38 -8.24
N GLN A 242 -20.94 -14.58 -9.47
CA GLN A 242 -21.76 -14.99 -10.59
C GLN A 242 -20.94 -15.80 -11.58
N THR A 243 -21.55 -16.85 -12.15
CA THR A 243 -20.96 -17.56 -13.29
C THR A 243 -21.27 -16.79 -14.56
N ILE A 244 -20.23 -16.47 -15.32
CA ILE A 244 -20.31 -15.72 -16.57
C ILE A 244 -19.52 -16.42 -17.67
N ASP A 245 -19.94 -16.22 -18.91
CA ASP A 245 -19.28 -16.79 -20.09
C ASP A 245 -17.88 -16.19 -20.31
N LYS A 246 -16.99 -16.95 -20.94
CA LYS A 246 -15.70 -16.44 -21.44
C LYS A 246 -15.92 -15.23 -22.35
N GLY A 247 -15.01 -14.26 -22.25
CA GLY A 247 -15.12 -13.00 -22.99
C GLY A 247 -16.17 -12.01 -22.49
N ALA A 248 -16.96 -12.35 -21.46
CA ALA A 248 -17.96 -11.45 -20.90
C ALA A 248 -17.36 -10.11 -20.42
N VAL A 249 -18.12 -9.04 -20.60
CA VAL A 249 -17.77 -7.68 -20.16
C VAL A 249 -18.65 -7.29 -19.00
N VAL A 250 -18.07 -7.30 -17.80
CA VAL A 250 -18.77 -6.91 -16.57
C VAL A 250 -18.70 -5.40 -16.40
N LYS A 251 -19.85 -4.76 -16.18
CA LYS A 251 -19.99 -3.31 -15.99
C LYS A 251 -20.59 -3.03 -14.62
N ILE A 252 -19.92 -2.21 -13.82
CA ILE A 252 -20.37 -1.81 -12.48
C ILE A 252 -20.78 -0.33 -12.53
N TYR A 253 -21.99 -0.04 -12.05
CA TYR A 253 -22.55 1.29 -11.94
C TYR A 253 -22.74 1.64 -10.46
N GLY A 254 -22.10 2.72 -10.02
CA GLY A 254 -22.04 3.16 -8.63
C GLY A 254 -20.60 3.33 -8.13
N GLU A 255 -20.42 4.22 -7.17
CA GLU A 255 -19.12 4.48 -6.57
C GLU A 255 -18.78 3.45 -5.49
N LEU A 256 -17.56 2.96 -5.53
CA LEU A 256 -17.00 2.02 -4.57
C LEU A 256 -15.86 2.67 -3.80
N THR A 257 -15.67 2.24 -2.54
CA THR A 257 -14.47 2.53 -1.75
C THR A 257 -13.48 1.37 -1.75
N LEU A 258 -13.95 0.16 -2.03
CA LEU A 258 -13.13 -1.06 -2.18
C LEU A 258 -13.66 -1.88 -3.35
N LEU A 259 -12.75 -2.31 -4.23
CA LEU A 259 -12.98 -3.34 -5.24
C LEU A 259 -11.92 -4.41 -5.07
N ASP A 260 -12.34 -5.64 -4.79
CA ASP A 260 -11.48 -6.81 -4.76
C ASP A 260 -12.02 -7.87 -5.72
N ILE A 261 -11.28 -8.08 -6.80
CA ILE A 261 -11.52 -9.13 -7.80
C ILE A 261 -10.30 -10.04 -7.90
N THR A 262 -9.60 -10.26 -6.79
CA THR A 262 -8.46 -11.17 -6.71
C THR A 262 -8.85 -12.57 -7.18
N ASN A 263 -7.93 -13.25 -7.88
CA ASN A 263 -8.11 -14.63 -8.35
C ASN A 263 -9.30 -14.80 -9.31
N ASN A 264 -9.35 -13.95 -10.34
CA ASN A 264 -10.33 -14.02 -11.43
C ASN A 264 -9.63 -14.03 -12.79
N PRO A 265 -10.28 -14.47 -13.88
CA PRO A 265 -9.65 -14.55 -15.19
C PRO A 265 -9.81 -13.25 -16.02
N PHE A 266 -9.73 -12.06 -15.41
CA PHE A 266 -9.87 -10.79 -16.13
C PHE A 266 -8.58 -10.39 -16.88
N VAL A 267 -8.74 -9.85 -18.09
CA VAL A 267 -7.64 -9.39 -18.96
C VAL A 267 -7.55 -7.87 -19.09
N GLU A 268 -8.64 -7.17 -18.80
CA GLU A 268 -8.70 -5.70 -18.80
C GLU A 268 -9.57 -5.20 -17.64
N ALA A 269 -9.17 -4.06 -17.08
CA ALA A 269 -9.94 -3.31 -16.09
C ALA A 269 -9.82 -1.81 -16.40
N HIS A 270 -10.97 -1.17 -16.60
CA HIS A 270 -11.08 0.25 -16.90
C HIS A 270 -11.85 0.96 -15.80
N PHE A 271 -11.35 2.11 -15.35
CA PHE A 271 -11.91 2.90 -14.27
C PHE A 271 -12.27 4.30 -14.77
N ASP A 272 -13.55 4.65 -14.69
CA ASP A 272 -14.06 5.96 -15.09
C ASP A 272 -14.38 6.85 -13.89
N LYS A 273 -15.58 6.74 -13.30
CA LYS A 273 -16.01 7.59 -12.17
C LYS A 273 -15.88 6.85 -10.84
N ASN A 274 -14.67 6.78 -10.28
CA ASN A 274 -14.41 6.07 -9.01
C ASN A 274 -13.52 6.88 -8.04
N ASP A 275 -13.84 8.16 -7.89
CA ASP A 275 -13.05 9.09 -7.06
C ASP A 275 -13.02 8.65 -5.57
N ALA A 276 -14.01 7.88 -5.13
CA ALA A 276 -14.08 7.35 -3.76
C ALA A 276 -13.22 6.10 -3.50
N LEU A 277 -12.64 5.48 -4.53
CA LEU A 277 -11.94 4.20 -4.41
C LEU A 277 -10.64 4.36 -3.62
N LYS A 278 -10.50 3.57 -2.54
CA LYS A 278 -9.34 3.60 -1.62
C LYS A 278 -8.55 2.30 -1.66
N VAL A 279 -9.21 1.18 -1.93
CA VAL A 279 -8.61 -0.15 -1.97
C VAL A 279 -8.96 -0.80 -3.31
N LEU A 280 -7.94 -1.17 -4.07
CA LEU A 280 -8.10 -1.85 -5.35
C LEU A 280 -7.25 -3.12 -5.35
N ARG A 281 -7.91 -4.27 -5.40
CA ARG A 281 -7.26 -5.59 -5.43
C ARG A 281 -7.61 -6.34 -6.70
N LEU A 282 -6.59 -6.54 -7.51
CA LEU A 282 -6.61 -7.14 -8.84
C LEU A 282 -5.61 -8.30 -8.94
N ALA A 283 -5.11 -8.81 -7.81
CA ALA A 283 -4.06 -9.82 -7.81
C ALA A 283 -4.53 -11.13 -8.46
N GLN A 284 -3.61 -11.91 -9.02
CA GLN A 284 -3.90 -13.22 -9.64
C GLN A 284 -4.97 -13.11 -10.74
N ASN A 285 -4.77 -12.17 -11.67
CA ASN A 285 -5.58 -12.00 -12.87
C ASN A 285 -4.68 -12.13 -14.12
N LYS A 286 -5.22 -11.83 -15.30
CA LYS A 286 -4.48 -11.84 -16.58
C LYS A 286 -4.35 -10.41 -17.15
N ILE A 287 -4.41 -9.37 -16.32
CA ILE A 287 -4.46 -7.98 -16.77
C ILE A 287 -3.11 -7.57 -17.36
N SER A 288 -3.13 -7.04 -18.59
CA SER A 288 -1.92 -6.65 -19.32
C SER A 288 -1.66 -5.14 -19.33
N ARG A 289 -2.69 -4.33 -19.09
CA ARG A 289 -2.63 -2.87 -19.02
C ARG A 289 -3.60 -2.37 -17.96
N LEU A 290 -3.19 -1.32 -17.24
CA LEU A 290 -3.97 -0.73 -16.16
C LEU A 290 -3.77 0.79 -16.16
N ASN A 291 -4.86 1.55 -16.29
CA ASN A 291 -4.85 3.00 -16.14
C ASN A 291 -5.38 3.36 -14.75
N LEU A 292 -4.61 4.14 -13.99
CA LEU A 292 -4.90 4.53 -12.62
C LEU A 292 -5.05 6.05 -12.44
N ASP A 293 -5.00 6.84 -13.52
CA ASP A 293 -4.89 8.31 -13.49
C ASP A 293 -6.05 8.98 -12.72
N LYS A 294 -7.23 8.36 -12.73
CA LYS A 294 -8.44 8.86 -12.06
C LYS A 294 -8.54 8.41 -10.59
N LEU A 295 -7.74 7.45 -10.14
CA LEU A 295 -7.84 6.85 -8.81
C LEU A 295 -7.01 7.57 -7.74
N THR A 296 -7.08 8.90 -7.72
CA THR A 296 -6.19 9.77 -6.91
C THR A 296 -6.31 9.60 -5.39
N ASN A 297 -7.40 8.97 -4.91
CA ASN A 297 -7.64 8.67 -3.49
C ASN A 297 -7.23 7.25 -3.09
N LEU A 298 -6.62 6.47 -3.99
CA LEU A 298 -6.18 5.12 -3.71
C LEU A 298 -5.10 5.11 -2.63
N ARG A 299 -5.26 4.22 -1.64
CA ARG A 299 -4.34 3.99 -0.51
C ARG A 299 -3.69 2.62 -0.59
N GLU A 300 -4.38 1.63 -1.14
CA GLU A 300 -3.93 0.25 -1.24
C GLU A 300 -4.17 -0.29 -2.65
N LEU A 301 -3.12 -0.80 -3.29
CA LEU A 301 -3.15 -1.34 -4.65
C LEU A 301 -2.49 -2.73 -4.71
N TRP A 302 -3.26 -3.74 -5.10
CA TRP A 302 -2.76 -5.11 -5.30
C TRP A 302 -2.91 -5.49 -6.77
N ILE A 303 -1.79 -5.71 -7.45
CA ILE A 303 -1.72 -6.12 -8.86
C ILE A 303 -0.78 -7.30 -9.04
N THR A 304 -0.41 -7.97 -7.94
CA THR A 304 0.53 -9.11 -7.94
C THR A 304 0.03 -10.23 -8.85
N ASP A 305 0.92 -10.88 -9.59
CA ASP A 305 0.61 -11.99 -10.50
C ASP A 305 -0.43 -11.58 -11.56
N ASN A 306 0.02 -10.70 -12.45
CA ASN A 306 -0.70 -10.25 -13.65
C ASN A 306 0.25 -10.32 -14.86
N LYS A 307 -0.12 -9.67 -15.97
CA LYS A 307 0.67 -9.62 -17.20
C LYS A 307 1.11 -8.19 -17.55
N LEU A 308 1.26 -7.32 -16.54
CA LEU A 308 1.60 -5.92 -16.76
C LEU A 308 3.05 -5.78 -17.23
N THR A 309 3.25 -5.06 -18.33
CA THR A 309 4.58 -4.71 -18.87
C THR A 309 4.99 -3.27 -18.54
N SER A 310 4.07 -2.49 -17.96
CA SER A 310 4.31 -1.14 -17.45
C SER A 310 3.28 -0.84 -16.37
N ILE A 311 3.62 0.08 -15.47
CA ILE A 311 2.71 0.58 -14.44
C ILE A 311 3.06 2.03 -14.13
N ASP A 312 2.05 2.89 -14.05
CA ASP A 312 2.19 4.27 -13.60
C ASP A 312 1.39 4.47 -12.32
N ILE A 313 2.09 4.83 -11.24
CA ILE A 313 1.52 5.14 -9.94
C ILE A 313 1.74 6.61 -9.56
N SER A 314 2.21 7.45 -10.49
CA SER A 314 2.60 8.83 -10.21
C SER A 314 1.44 9.73 -9.78
N HIS A 315 0.21 9.37 -10.15
CA HIS A 315 -1.02 10.06 -9.76
C HIS A 315 -1.55 9.64 -8.37
N LEU A 316 -0.95 8.63 -7.73
CA LEU A 316 -1.44 8.03 -6.49
C LEU A 316 -0.72 8.61 -5.26
N ALA A 317 -0.82 9.93 -5.05
CA ALA A 317 -0.13 10.63 -3.96
C ALA A 317 -0.56 10.18 -2.54
N ASN A 318 -1.69 9.47 -2.43
CA ASN A 318 -2.20 8.91 -1.18
C ASN A 318 -1.88 7.42 -0.98
N LEU A 319 -1.12 6.82 -1.91
CA LEU A 319 -0.80 5.39 -1.84
C LEU A 319 0.12 5.10 -0.64
N GLU A 320 -0.33 4.17 0.20
CA GLU A 320 0.36 3.69 1.40
C GLU A 320 0.91 2.28 1.18
N GLU A 321 0.18 1.45 0.44
CA GLU A 321 0.54 0.06 0.19
C GLU A 321 0.47 -0.29 -1.29
N PHE A 322 1.58 -0.80 -1.83
CA PHE A 322 1.68 -1.28 -3.19
C PHE A 322 2.17 -2.73 -3.24
N TYR A 323 1.37 -3.60 -3.83
CA TYR A 323 1.66 -5.02 -4.03
C TYR A 323 1.70 -5.38 -5.52
N GLY A 324 2.86 -5.23 -6.16
CA GLY A 324 3.02 -5.35 -7.62
C GLY A 324 3.91 -6.49 -8.11
N GLY A 325 4.28 -7.44 -7.27
CA GLY A 325 5.17 -8.55 -7.66
C GLY A 325 4.64 -9.43 -8.79
N TRP A 326 5.50 -10.30 -9.36
CA TRP A 326 5.15 -11.22 -10.45
C TRP A 326 4.45 -10.53 -11.63
N ASN A 327 5.09 -9.50 -12.16
CA ASN A 327 4.71 -8.84 -13.42
C ASN A 327 5.95 -8.73 -14.30
N ALA A 328 5.87 -8.02 -15.44
CA ALA A 328 6.97 -7.88 -16.40
C ALA A 328 7.31 -6.41 -16.69
N TYR A 329 7.03 -5.50 -15.75
CA TYR A 329 7.37 -4.08 -15.90
C TYR A 329 8.84 -3.78 -15.57
N THR A 330 9.52 -3.10 -16.48
CA THR A 330 10.97 -2.85 -16.36
C THR A 330 11.32 -1.60 -15.56
N GLU A 331 10.32 -0.79 -15.20
CA GLU A 331 10.48 0.45 -14.45
C GLU A 331 9.35 0.62 -13.42
N LEU A 332 9.68 1.15 -12.25
CA LEU A 332 8.74 1.57 -11.22
C LEU A 332 9.21 2.89 -10.61
N ARG A 333 8.41 3.95 -10.73
CA ARG A 333 8.70 5.27 -10.16
C ARG A 333 7.85 5.50 -8.91
N THR A 334 8.49 5.65 -7.75
CA THR A 334 7.81 5.81 -6.45
C THR A 334 7.95 7.22 -5.87
N ALA A 335 8.63 8.14 -6.56
CA ALA A 335 8.92 9.48 -6.07
C ALA A 335 7.67 10.31 -5.74
N MET A 336 6.56 10.04 -6.43
CA MET A 336 5.27 10.73 -6.22
C MET A 336 4.38 10.03 -5.19
N ASN A 337 4.89 9.01 -4.48
CA ASN A 337 4.16 8.22 -3.49
C ASN A 337 4.85 8.29 -2.11
N PRO A 338 4.99 9.49 -1.52
CA PRO A 338 5.78 9.68 -0.29
C PRO A 338 5.16 9.03 0.95
N LYS A 339 3.91 8.57 0.87
CA LYS A 339 3.18 7.90 1.96
C LYS A 339 3.36 6.38 1.99
N LEU A 340 4.11 5.79 1.05
CA LEU A 340 4.33 4.35 1.01
C LEU A 340 4.96 3.84 2.31
N THR A 341 4.27 2.89 2.95
CA THR A 341 4.73 2.10 4.10
C THR A 341 5.05 0.66 3.70
N VAL A 342 4.42 0.16 2.63
CA VAL A 342 4.66 -1.18 2.08
C VAL A 342 4.89 -1.10 0.57
N LEU A 343 5.99 -1.69 0.11
CA LEU A 343 6.32 -1.80 -1.31
C LEU A 343 6.75 -3.23 -1.64
N THR A 344 5.96 -3.93 -2.46
CA THR A 344 6.36 -5.21 -3.06
C THR A 344 6.43 -5.10 -4.58
N CYS A 345 7.58 -5.44 -5.14
CA CYS A 345 7.87 -5.40 -6.58
C CYS A 345 8.83 -6.53 -6.99
N TYR A 346 8.78 -7.65 -6.29
CA TYR A 346 9.61 -8.82 -6.54
C TYR A 346 9.24 -9.51 -7.85
N ASN A 347 10.23 -10.05 -8.57
CA ASN A 347 10.04 -10.68 -9.88
C ASN A 347 9.27 -9.78 -10.87
N THR A 348 9.71 -8.53 -11.05
CA THR A 348 9.08 -7.57 -11.98
C THR A 348 9.94 -7.22 -13.18
N SER A 349 11.24 -7.54 -13.14
CA SER A 349 12.27 -7.20 -14.15
C SER A 349 12.78 -5.76 -14.09
N ILE A 350 12.55 -5.06 -12.97
CA ILE A 350 13.18 -3.75 -12.73
C ILE A 350 14.70 -3.89 -12.59
N THR A 351 15.41 -2.85 -13.01
CA THR A 351 16.89 -2.78 -12.96
C THR A 351 17.41 -1.65 -12.06
N ALA A 352 16.54 -0.77 -11.62
CA ALA A 352 16.82 0.31 -10.68
C ALA A 352 15.56 0.56 -9.84
N LEU A 353 15.76 1.08 -8.62
CA LEU A 353 14.68 1.48 -7.72
C LEU A 353 15.16 2.66 -6.88
N ASP A 354 14.54 3.83 -7.07
CA ASP A 354 14.83 5.04 -6.29
C ASP A 354 13.82 5.17 -5.16
N LEU A 355 14.30 5.13 -3.91
CA LEU A 355 13.48 5.23 -2.70
C LEU A 355 13.70 6.55 -1.93
N SER A 356 14.33 7.55 -2.55
CA SER A 356 14.74 8.80 -1.90
C SER A 356 13.57 9.61 -1.29
N GLN A 357 12.34 9.42 -1.80
CA GLN A 357 11.13 10.08 -1.31
C GLN A 357 10.27 9.20 -0.40
N ASN A 358 10.67 7.95 -0.13
CA ASN A 358 9.86 6.96 0.59
C ASN A 358 10.32 6.78 2.05
N GLN A 359 10.46 7.87 2.80
CA GLN A 359 11.01 7.89 4.17
C GLN A 359 10.17 7.11 5.20
N LEU A 360 8.89 6.88 4.91
CA LEU A 360 7.95 6.13 5.76
C LEU A 360 7.95 4.62 5.46
N LEU A 361 8.74 4.15 4.50
CA LEU A 361 8.73 2.76 4.06
C LEU A 361 9.18 1.82 5.19
N GLU A 362 8.33 0.89 5.58
CA GLU A 362 8.59 -0.07 6.65
C GLU A 362 8.88 -1.47 6.12
N ILE A 363 8.29 -1.83 4.98
CA ILE A 363 8.42 -3.16 4.36
C ILE A 363 8.78 -3.00 2.88
N LEU A 364 9.90 -3.59 2.49
CA LEU A 364 10.34 -3.69 1.10
C LEU A 364 10.57 -5.15 0.71
N THR A 365 9.88 -5.59 -0.35
CA THR A 365 10.08 -6.90 -0.97
C THR A 365 10.35 -6.71 -2.46
N ALA A 366 11.62 -6.78 -2.84
CA ALA A 366 12.08 -6.45 -4.19
C ALA A 366 13.08 -7.48 -4.76
N GLY A 367 13.06 -8.70 -4.23
CA GLY A 367 13.83 -9.84 -4.72
C GLY A 367 13.50 -10.25 -6.17
N GLY A 368 14.34 -11.07 -6.77
CA GLY A 368 14.14 -11.64 -8.11
C GLY A 368 14.22 -10.60 -9.24
N ASN A 369 14.85 -9.46 -8.97
CA ASN A 369 15.13 -8.41 -9.95
C ASN A 369 16.63 -8.36 -10.25
N ASN A 370 17.03 -7.75 -11.37
CA ASN A 370 18.44 -7.68 -11.78
C ASN A 370 18.95 -6.23 -11.72
N TYR A 371 19.29 -5.77 -10.52
CA TYR A 371 19.72 -4.40 -10.29
C TYR A 371 21.06 -4.10 -10.98
N THR A 372 21.08 -3.09 -11.84
CA THR A 372 22.29 -2.58 -12.50
C THR A 372 22.92 -1.42 -11.74
N THR A 373 22.15 -0.81 -10.83
CA THR A 373 22.58 0.25 -9.92
C THR A 373 22.47 -0.23 -8.48
N PRO A 374 23.44 0.10 -7.59
CA PRO A 374 23.32 -0.23 -6.17
C PRO A 374 22.05 0.39 -5.57
N LEU A 375 21.32 -0.40 -4.78
CA LEU A 375 20.13 0.07 -4.09
C LEU A 375 20.52 0.98 -2.93
N ASP A 376 20.15 2.25 -3.00
CA ASP A 376 20.38 3.21 -1.92
C ASP A 376 19.22 3.16 -0.90
N LEU A 377 19.53 2.71 0.32
CA LEU A 377 18.59 2.59 1.43
C LEU A 377 18.77 3.71 2.46
N GLY A 378 19.70 4.65 2.26
CA GLY A 378 20.02 5.73 3.21
C GLY A 378 18.85 6.68 3.50
N HIS A 379 17.85 6.73 2.62
CA HIS A 379 16.64 7.53 2.76
C HIS A 379 15.44 6.77 3.34
N THR A 380 15.63 5.53 3.81
CA THR A 380 14.55 4.65 4.30
C THR A 380 14.74 4.19 5.77
N PRO A 381 14.96 5.11 6.74
CA PRO A 381 15.30 4.74 8.13
C PRO A 381 14.18 4.02 8.89
N ALA A 382 12.94 4.05 8.36
CA ALA A 382 11.78 3.38 8.92
C ALA A 382 11.73 1.87 8.59
N LEU A 383 12.58 1.35 7.70
CA LEU A 383 12.54 -0.05 7.28
C LEU A 383 12.69 -1.02 8.46
N LYS A 384 11.75 -1.95 8.56
CA LYS A 384 11.69 -3.04 9.53
C LYS A 384 11.88 -4.40 8.87
N SER A 385 11.49 -4.54 7.60
CA SER A 385 11.62 -5.78 6.82
C SER A 385 12.15 -5.48 5.43
N LEU A 386 13.26 -6.13 5.08
CA LEU A 386 13.89 -6.03 3.77
C LEU A 386 14.07 -7.42 3.17
N ASP A 387 13.49 -7.64 1.99
CA ASP A 387 13.66 -8.85 1.20
C ASP A 387 14.20 -8.51 -0.19
N LEU A 388 15.43 -8.96 -0.44
CA LEU A 388 16.15 -8.84 -1.70
C LEU A 388 16.65 -10.22 -2.16
N GLU A 389 15.88 -11.29 -1.90
CA GLU A 389 16.22 -12.63 -2.36
C GLU A 389 16.45 -12.66 -3.88
N GLY A 390 17.52 -13.31 -4.37
CA GLY A 390 17.70 -13.54 -5.80
C GLY A 390 17.92 -12.27 -6.62
N ALA A 391 18.28 -11.15 -5.98
CA ALA A 391 18.44 -9.85 -6.61
C ALA A 391 19.80 -9.66 -7.33
N SER A 392 20.59 -10.72 -7.45
CA SER A 392 21.94 -10.73 -8.06
C SER A 392 22.94 -9.74 -7.44
N LEU A 393 22.74 -9.37 -6.17
CA LEU A 393 23.54 -8.36 -5.47
C LEU A 393 24.96 -8.86 -5.17
N THR A 394 25.95 -8.00 -5.38
CA THR A 394 27.35 -8.22 -4.97
C THR A 394 27.73 -7.46 -3.70
N SER A 395 26.96 -6.42 -3.35
CA SER A 395 27.08 -5.66 -2.11
C SER A 395 25.73 -5.05 -1.73
N ILE A 396 25.55 -4.74 -0.46
CA ILE A 396 24.40 -4.00 0.06
C ILE A 396 24.83 -3.27 1.34
N ASP A 397 24.43 -2.00 1.50
CA ASP A 397 24.62 -1.26 2.74
C ASP A 397 23.30 -1.20 3.51
N VAL A 398 23.30 -1.81 4.70
CA VAL A 398 22.17 -1.81 5.64
C VAL A 398 22.49 -1.05 6.93
N THR A 399 23.65 -0.41 7.02
CA THR A 399 24.14 0.23 8.26
C THR A 399 23.27 1.42 8.68
N MET A 400 22.54 2.01 7.72
CA MET A 400 21.61 3.13 7.92
C MET A 400 20.19 2.70 8.33
N LEU A 401 19.94 1.40 8.60
CA LEU A 401 18.62 0.85 8.92
C LEU A 401 18.49 0.44 10.40
N PRO A 402 18.34 1.38 11.34
CA PRO A 402 18.36 1.10 12.78
C PRO A 402 17.18 0.25 13.26
N ASN A 403 16.06 0.29 12.54
CA ASN A 403 14.82 -0.42 12.87
C ASN A 403 14.68 -1.79 12.20
N LEU A 404 15.69 -2.23 11.43
CA LEU A 404 15.62 -3.46 10.63
C LEU A 404 15.53 -4.69 11.55
N LYS A 405 14.42 -5.42 11.44
CA LYS A 405 14.13 -6.65 12.20
C LYS A 405 14.30 -7.90 11.36
N LYS A 406 13.98 -7.83 10.06
CA LYS A 406 14.06 -8.95 9.13
C LYS A 406 14.86 -8.55 7.90
N LEU A 407 15.87 -9.36 7.57
CA LEU A 407 16.73 -9.18 6.40
C LEU A 407 16.83 -10.52 5.66
N ASN A 408 16.25 -10.58 4.46
CA ASN A 408 16.40 -11.71 3.55
C ASN A 408 17.30 -11.30 2.37
N LEU A 409 18.48 -11.91 2.29
CA LEU A 409 19.47 -11.73 1.24
C LEU A 409 19.79 -13.06 0.54
N GLN A 410 18.92 -14.06 0.65
CA GLN A 410 19.09 -15.37 0.05
C GLN A 410 19.42 -15.29 -1.45
N SER A 411 20.23 -16.22 -1.95
CA SER A 411 20.52 -16.41 -3.38
C SER A 411 21.07 -15.16 -4.08
N ASN A 412 21.97 -14.43 -3.41
CA ASN A 412 22.74 -13.34 -4.00
C ASN A 412 24.20 -13.75 -4.23
N LYS A 413 25.07 -12.78 -4.51
CA LYS A 413 26.52 -12.96 -4.75
C LYS A 413 27.34 -12.19 -3.71
N LEU A 414 26.81 -12.04 -2.50
CA LEU A 414 27.45 -11.31 -1.40
C LEU A 414 28.58 -12.14 -0.78
N SER A 415 29.75 -11.53 -0.62
CA SER A 415 30.87 -12.12 0.11
C SER A 415 31.15 -11.40 1.44
N THR A 416 30.55 -10.24 1.67
CA THR A 416 30.65 -9.45 2.91
C THR A 416 29.29 -8.85 3.27
N LEU A 417 29.09 -8.57 4.55
CA LEU A 417 27.91 -7.89 5.05
C LEU A 417 28.24 -7.22 6.39
N ASP A 418 27.94 -5.93 6.52
CA ASP A 418 28.02 -5.23 7.80
C ASP A 418 26.62 -5.08 8.40
N ILE A 419 26.42 -5.68 9.57
CA ILE A 419 25.19 -5.61 10.37
C ILE A 419 25.41 -4.96 11.74
N ALA A 420 26.56 -4.33 11.98
CA ALA A 420 26.94 -3.85 13.29
C ALA A 420 25.92 -2.83 13.85
N SER A 421 25.30 -2.01 12.99
CA SER A 421 24.31 -1.00 13.38
C SER A 421 22.89 -1.55 13.54
N ASN A 422 22.57 -2.74 13.02
CA ASN A 422 21.20 -3.28 12.98
C ASN A 422 20.82 -3.99 14.29
N LYS A 423 20.77 -3.25 15.40
CA LYS A 423 20.55 -3.81 16.75
C LYS A 423 19.15 -4.45 16.94
N ALA A 424 18.19 -4.11 16.09
CA ALA A 424 16.83 -4.66 16.12
C ALA A 424 16.69 -6.00 15.37
N LEU A 425 17.73 -6.47 14.66
CA LEU A 425 17.65 -7.65 13.79
C LEU A 425 17.29 -8.92 14.58
N ARG A 426 16.39 -9.74 14.04
CA ARG A 426 15.97 -11.05 14.59
C ARG A 426 15.83 -12.14 13.53
N TYR A 427 15.81 -11.78 12.25
CA TYR A 427 15.78 -12.74 11.15
C TYR A 427 16.82 -12.31 10.12
N LEU A 428 17.76 -13.21 9.82
CA LEU A 428 18.79 -13.00 8.82
C LEU A 428 18.92 -14.25 7.94
N ASP A 429 18.66 -14.10 6.63
CA ASP A 429 18.82 -15.17 5.65
C ASP A 429 19.91 -14.83 4.64
N LEU A 430 20.97 -15.65 4.63
CA LEU A 430 22.16 -15.51 3.80
C LEU A 430 22.36 -16.72 2.88
N ARG A 431 21.42 -17.67 2.85
CA ARG A 431 21.57 -18.93 2.10
C ARG A 431 21.91 -18.67 0.64
N GLY A 432 22.75 -19.51 0.05
CA GLY A 432 23.10 -19.41 -1.37
C GLY A 432 24.00 -18.22 -1.74
N ASN A 433 24.63 -17.54 -0.77
CA ASN A 433 25.68 -16.57 -1.00
C ASN A 433 27.09 -17.19 -0.78
N PRO A 434 28.14 -16.68 -1.44
CA PRO A 434 29.52 -17.16 -1.30
C PRO A 434 30.22 -16.69 0.01
N PHE A 435 29.52 -16.66 1.14
CA PHE A 435 30.14 -16.34 2.43
C PHE A 435 31.05 -17.47 2.91
N ASP A 436 32.31 -17.16 3.19
CA ASP A 436 33.25 -18.09 3.82
C ASP A 436 33.04 -18.14 5.34
N ALA A 437 33.70 -19.10 6.00
CA ALA A 437 33.52 -19.32 7.43
C ALA A 437 34.03 -18.14 8.27
N CYS A 438 35.07 -17.43 7.84
CA CYS A 438 35.57 -16.26 8.57
C CYS A 438 34.56 -15.12 8.58
N THR A 439 33.94 -14.85 7.44
CA THR A 439 32.92 -13.81 7.31
C THR A 439 31.65 -14.19 8.07
N LEU A 440 31.24 -15.46 8.03
CA LEU A 440 30.11 -15.93 8.84
C LEU A 440 30.39 -15.83 10.34
N ASN A 441 31.63 -16.05 10.78
CA ASN A 441 32.02 -15.85 12.17
C ASN A 441 31.92 -14.38 12.59
N ASP A 442 32.35 -13.45 11.71
CA ASP A 442 32.18 -12.01 11.93
C ASP A 442 30.70 -11.66 12.12
N ILE A 443 29.84 -12.15 11.22
CA ILE A 443 28.39 -11.93 11.29
C ILE A 443 27.83 -12.53 12.58
N CYS A 444 28.15 -13.78 12.91
CA CYS A 444 27.69 -14.44 14.14
C CYS A 444 28.05 -13.64 15.40
N TYR A 445 29.24 -13.05 15.42
CA TYR A 445 29.68 -12.22 16.54
C TYR A 445 28.96 -10.86 16.60
N LEU A 446 28.74 -10.21 15.45
CA LEU A 446 28.06 -8.91 15.34
C LEU A 446 26.55 -8.98 15.57
N LEU A 447 25.92 -10.16 15.44
CA LEU A 447 24.49 -10.33 15.70
C LEU A 447 24.11 -9.80 17.09
N PRO A 448 22.99 -9.06 17.20
CA PRO A 448 22.54 -8.51 18.46
C PRO A 448 22.10 -9.62 19.42
N LYS A 449 22.24 -9.38 20.73
CA LYS A 449 21.68 -10.28 21.73
C LYS A 449 20.15 -10.27 21.65
N ALA A 450 19.55 -11.43 21.49
CA ALA A 450 18.11 -11.66 21.49
C ALA A 450 17.65 -12.32 22.79
N THR A 451 16.33 -12.49 22.93
CA THR A 451 15.69 -13.35 23.94
C THR A 451 15.07 -14.58 23.26
N GLU A 452 14.77 -15.64 24.02
CA GLU A 452 14.08 -16.82 23.46
C GLU A 452 12.70 -16.47 22.85
N ALA A 453 12.02 -15.46 23.41
CA ALA A 453 10.72 -14.99 22.90
C ALA A 453 10.83 -14.28 21.55
N ASP A 454 12.02 -13.79 21.18
CA ASP A 454 12.23 -13.15 19.88
C ASP A 454 12.28 -14.17 18.73
N GLU A 455 12.49 -15.45 19.04
CA GLU A 455 12.66 -16.55 18.07
C GLU A 455 13.68 -16.21 16.96
N ALA A 456 14.84 -15.68 17.35
CA ALA A 456 15.82 -15.17 16.39
C ALA A 456 16.44 -16.28 15.52
N LYS A 457 16.49 -16.07 14.19
CA LYS A 457 16.89 -17.08 13.20
C LYS A 457 17.96 -16.57 12.24
N LEU A 458 19.02 -17.36 12.09
CA LEU A 458 20.07 -17.20 11.09
C LEU A 458 19.99 -18.36 10.10
N PHE A 459 19.94 -18.06 8.80
CA PHE A 459 19.98 -19.07 7.76
C PHE A 459 21.26 -18.91 6.93
N ILE A 460 22.16 -19.89 7.02
CA ILE A 460 23.48 -19.89 6.38
C ILE A 460 23.77 -21.21 5.67
N ASN A 461 22.81 -22.14 5.61
CA ASN A 461 22.95 -23.33 4.78
C ASN A 461 23.23 -22.96 3.32
N LYS A 462 23.95 -23.83 2.60
CA LYS A 462 24.38 -23.63 1.21
C LYS A 462 25.26 -22.39 0.96
N THR A 463 25.78 -21.75 2.01
CA THR A 463 26.92 -20.85 1.89
C THR A 463 28.21 -21.65 1.83
N THR A 464 29.31 -21.05 1.35
CA THR A 464 30.61 -21.73 1.26
C THR A 464 31.16 -22.15 2.63
N GLY A 465 30.94 -21.33 3.66
CA GLY A 465 31.45 -21.56 5.02
C GLY A 465 30.45 -22.07 6.05
N GLY A 466 29.17 -22.26 5.70
CA GLY A 466 28.10 -22.52 6.68
C GLY A 466 28.36 -23.73 7.59
N ALA A 467 28.85 -24.83 7.04
CA ALA A 467 29.15 -26.06 7.81
C ALA A 467 30.41 -25.96 8.68
N THR A 468 31.30 -24.99 8.41
CA THR A 468 32.59 -24.83 9.09
C THR A 468 32.69 -23.53 9.89
N ALA A 469 31.62 -22.73 9.91
CA ALA A 469 31.50 -21.53 10.73
C ALA A 469 31.35 -21.88 12.23
N GLN A 470 31.75 -20.98 13.12
CA GLN A 470 31.72 -21.11 14.57
C GLN A 470 30.33 -20.75 15.11
N THR A 471 29.28 -21.49 14.75
CA THR A 471 27.90 -21.14 15.12
C THR A 471 27.59 -21.35 16.61
N ALA A 472 28.44 -22.04 17.37
CA ALA A 472 28.25 -22.24 18.80
C ALA A 472 28.11 -20.92 19.60
N MET A 473 28.71 -19.82 19.13
CA MET A 473 28.60 -18.50 19.79
C MET A 473 27.18 -17.90 19.75
N LEU A 474 26.31 -18.40 18.85
CA LEU A 474 24.93 -17.95 18.74
C LEU A 474 24.08 -18.29 19.98
N LYS A 475 24.47 -19.35 20.72
CA LYS A 475 23.76 -19.81 21.93
C LYS A 475 23.68 -18.71 22.99
N GLU A 476 24.76 -17.97 23.20
CA GLU A 476 24.81 -16.87 24.18
C GLU A 476 23.99 -15.64 23.76
N LYS A 477 23.62 -15.58 22.48
CA LYS A 477 22.83 -14.51 21.88
C LYS A 477 21.36 -14.90 21.67
N ALA A 478 20.94 -16.13 22.01
CA ALA A 478 19.61 -16.68 21.75
C ALA A 478 19.24 -16.71 20.25
N TRP A 479 20.22 -16.94 19.36
CA TRP A 479 20.00 -17.14 17.93
C TRP A 479 20.05 -18.62 17.57
N LYS A 480 19.18 -19.04 16.65
CA LYS A 480 19.14 -20.40 16.10
C LYS A 480 19.58 -20.38 14.64
N SER A 481 20.55 -21.22 14.30
CA SER A 481 21.04 -21.41 12.93
C SER A 481 20.32 -22.58 12.26
N ASP A 482 20.11 -22.53 10.95
CA ASP A 482 19.56 -23.63 10.16
C ASP A 482 20.55 -24.78 9.89
N ILE A 483 21.83 -24.54 10.17
CA ILE A 483 22.92 -25.54 10.16
C ILE A 483 23.85 -25.32 11.36
N GLU A 484 24.33 -26.40 11.97
CA GLU A 484 25.37 -26.35 13.01
C GLU A 484 26.74 -26.41 12.35
N GLY A 485 27.53 -25.35 12.52
CA GLY A 485 28.90 -25.28 12.02
C GLY A 485 29.91 -25.67 13.10
N ASP A 486 30.98 -26.34 12.69
CA ASP A 486 31.98 -26.92 13.61
C ASP A 486 33.10 -25.94 14.04
N GLY A 487 33.14 -24.74 13.46
CA GLY A 487 34.16 -23.72 13.75
C GLY A 487 35.55 -23.96 13.17
N THR A 488 35.74 -24.98 12.31
CA THR A 488 37.04 -25.34 11.74
C THR A 488 37.45 -24.50 10.53
N GLY A 489 36.51 -23.76 9.93
CA GLY A 489 36.70 -23.11 8.63
C GLY A 489 37.44 -21.77 8.68
N CYS A 490 37.76 -21.25 9.86
CA CYS A 490 38.46 -19.98 10.01
C CYS A 490 39.57 -20.05 11.07
N ASN A 491 40.78 -19.69 10.68
CA ASN A 491 41.96 -19.68 11.56
C ASN A 491 42.24 -18.29 12.16
N THR A 492 41.34 -17.33 11.97
CA THR A 492 41.47 -15.98 12.51
C THR A 492 40.29 -15.61 13.40
N VAL A 493 40.55 -14.72 14.35
CA VAL A 493 39.56 -14.09 15.22
C VAL A 493 39.74 -12.57 15.16
N ARG A 494 38.78 -11.81 15.70
CA ARG A 494 38.83 -10.35 15.75
C ARG A 494 38.58 -9.85 17.17
N LEU A 495 39.18 -8.69 17.47
CA LEU A 495 38.98 -7.99 18.74
C LEU A 495 38.17 -6.73 18.50
N LEU A 496 37.03 -6.61 19.16
CA LEU A 496 36.24 -5.38 19.20
C LEU A 496 36.71 -4.51 20.37
N CYS A 497 37.54 -3.52 20.08
CA CYS A 497 38.05 -2.58 21.09
C CYS A 497 37.04 -1.45 21.30
N LEU A 498 36.46 -1.35 22.50
CA LEU A 498 35.57 -0.25 22.84
C LEU A 498 36.37 1.03 23.16
N PRO A 499 35.87 2.23 22.86
CA PRO A 499 36.52 3.47 23.26
C PRO A 499 36.69 3.52 24.79
N ALA A 500 37.91 3.79 25.26
CA ALA A 500 38.17 4.04 26.67
C ALA A 500 37.91 5.51 27.01
N GLN A 501 37.42 5.78 28.22
CA GLN A 501 37.32 7.13 28.78
C GLN A 501 38.55 7.39 29.67
N HIS A 502 39.05 8.63 29.68
CA HIS A 502 40.18 9.06 30.52
C HIS A 502 41.52 8.38 30.22
N GLY A 503 41.71 8.01 28.96
CA GLY A 503 42.91 7.36 28.48
C GLY A 503 42.71 6.76 27.10
N THR A 504 43.77 6.15 26.59
CA THR A 504 43.78 5.43 25.32
C THR A 504 44.41 4.06 25.51
N PHE A 505 44.13 3.13 24.60
CA PHE A 505 44.87 1.87 24.55
C PHE A 505 45.03 1.37 23.12
N ALA A 506 46.00 0.49 22.93
CA ALA A 506 46.23 -0.25 21.71
C ALA A 506 46.37 -1.75 22.01
N THR A 507 45.85 -2.58 21.12
CA THR A 507 46.13 -4.01 21.07
C THR A 507 47.41 -4.24 20.25
N LEU A 508 48.35 -4.98 20.81
CA LEU A 508 49.62 -5.32 20.19
C LEU A 508 49.67 -6.83 19.92
N VAL A 509 49.98 -7.22 18.69
CA VAL A 509 50.28 -8.61 18.31
C VAL A 509 51.69 -8.64 17.74
N GLU A 510 52.56 -9.50 18.27
CA GLU A 510 54.00 -9.53 17.93
C GLU A 510 54.67 -8.14 18.06
N GLY A 511 54.24 -7.36 19.06
CA GLY A 511 54.74 -6.01 19.33
C GLY A 511 54.24 -4.91 18.38
N LYS A 512 53.38 -5.23 17.40
CA LYS A 512 52.80 -4.27 16.46
C LYS A 512 51.37 -3.94 16.82
N ALA A 513 51.01 -2.66 16.75
CA ALA A 513 49.64 -2.22 16.95
C ALA A 513 48.71 -2.79 15.86
N VAL A 514 47.59 -3.36 16.30
CA VAL A 514 46.54 -3.92 15.46
C VAL A 514 45.29 -3.08 15.67
N ALA A 515 44.66 -2.60 14.59
CA ALA A 515 43.44 -1.84 14.72
C ALA A 515 42.27 -2.73 15.18
N SER A 516 41.29 -2.14 15.86
CA SER A 516 40.03 -2.81 16.20
C SER A 516 39.44 -3.48 14.97
N TRP A 517 38.87 -4.67 15.14
CA TRP A 517 38.25 -5.48 14.08
C TRP A 517 39.20 -6.00 12.97
N THR A 518 40.52 -5.90 13.16
CA THR A 518 41.49 -6.51 12.24
C THR A 518 41.61 -8.01 12.51
N PRO A 519 41.65 -8.89 11.49
CA PRO A 519 41.87 -10.32 11.68
C PRO A 519 43.23 -10.61 12.32
N ILE A 520 43.24 -11.44 13.36
CA ILE A 520 44.44 -11.95 14.03
C ILE A 520 44.42 -13.47 14.07
N GLN A 521 45.59 -14.11 14.03
CA GLN A 521 45.68 -15.57 14.09
C GLN A 521 45.11 -16.09 15.42
N LYS A 522 44.31 -17.15 15.36
CA LYS A 522 43.77 -17.81 16.55
C LYS A 522 44.94 -18.32 17.42
N GLY A 523 44.89 -18.03 18.71
CA GLY A 523 45.93 -18.38 19.69
C GLY A 523 47.11 -17.40 19.75
N ALA A 524 47.10 -16.32 18.96
CA ALA A 524 48.10 -15.26 19.03
C ALA A 524 48.11 -14.59 20.41
N ASP A 525 49.31 -14.24 20.89
CA ASP A 525 49.46 -13.47 22.12
C ASP A 525 49.16 -12.00 21.85
N VAL A 526 48.13 -11.47 22.50
CA VAL A 526 47.69 -10.08 22.41
C VAL A 526 48.10 -9.36 23.68
N THR A 527 48.83 -8.26 23.55
CA THR A 527 49.20 -7.38 24.66
C THR A 527 48.46 -6.06 24.58
N ILE A 528 47.86 -5.62 25.68
CA ILE A 528 47.22 -4.32 25.81
C ILE A 528 48.25 -3.30 26.32
N SER A 529 48.45 -2.25 25.53
CA SER A 529 49.22 -1.08 25.92
C SER A 529 48.25 0.05 26.22
N ALA A 530 48.09 0.40 27.49
CA ALA A 530 47.16 1.42 27.96
C ALA A 530 47.92 2.67 28.44
N THR A 531 47.47 3.84 27.99
CA THR A 531 48.03 5.15 28.33
C THR A 531 46.93 5.99 28.98
N PRO A 532 46.93 6.12 30.32
CA PRO A 532 45.98 6.97 31.03
C PRO A 532 46.14 8.46 30.66
N GLU A 533 45.05 9.23 30.76
CA GLU A 533 45.13 10.70 30.79
C GLU A 533 45.77 11.19 32.09
N ASP A 534 46.21 12.46 32.12
CA ASP A 534 46.73 13.10 33.31
C ASP A 534 45.78 12.95 34.51
N LYS A 535 46.32 12.49 35.65
CA LYS A 535 45.59 12.19 36.90
C LYS A 535 44.71 10.95 36.85
N TYR A 536 44.82 10.09 35.85
CA TYR A 536 44.16 8.79 35.85
C TYR A 536 45.17 7.65 35.85
N MET A 537 44.76 6.49 36.35
CA MET A 537 45.55 5.26 36.30
C MET A 537 44.71 4.11 35.74
N LEU A 538 45.38 3.14 35.10
CA LEU A 538 44.73 1.91 34.64
C LEU A 538 44.18 1.16 35.86
N LYS A 539 42.86 0.92 35.88
CA LYS A 539 42.20 0.13 36.92
C LYS A 539 42.17 -1.35 36.56
N LYS A 540 41.66 -1.66 35.37
CA LYS A 540 41.49 -3.03 34.89
C LYS A 540 41.33 -3.10 33.38
N ILE A 541 41.64 -4.27 32.84
CA ILE A 541 41.40 -4.66 31.46
C ILE A 541 40.34 -5.76 31.49
N ILE A 542 39.30 -5.62 30.69
CA ILE A 542 38.20 -6.56 30.59
C ILE A 542 38.20 -7.15 29.17
N VAL A 543 38.21 -8.48 29.09
CA VAL A 543 38.12 -9.24 27.83
C VAL A 543 36.91 -10.16 27.94
N GLU A 544 35.97 -10.07 26.99
CA GLU A 544 34.70 -10.83 27.01
C GLU A 544 33.94 -10.69 28.35
N GLY A 545 33.87 -9.46 28.86
CA GLY A 545 33.18 -9.16 30.13
C GLY A 545 33.91 -9.65 31.39
N LYS A 546 35.10 -10.26 31.26
CA LYS A 546 35.89 -10.76 32.39
C LYS A 546 37.17 -9.96 32.56
N GLU A 547 37.47 -9.55 33.79
CA GLU A 547 38.73 -8.92 34.12
C GLU A 547 39.88 -9.91 33.97
N ILE A 548 40.97 -9.50 33.32
CA ILE A 548 42.18 -10.31 33.15
C ILE A 548 43.30 -9.85 34.09
N THR A 549 44.15 -10.79 34.50
CA THR A 549 45.36 -10.48 35.28
C THR A 549 46.50 -10.11 34.34
N GLY A 550 47.16 -8.99 34.59
CA GLY A 550 48.22 -8.47 33.73
C GLY A 550 47.65 -7.76 32.49
N ASN A 551 48.41 -7.73 31.40
CA ASN A 551 48.03 -7.03 30.17
C ASN A 551 48.14 -7.90 28.91
N THR A 552 48.39 -9.20 29.03
CA THR A 552 48.52 -10.11 27.88
C THR A 552 47.51 -11.25 28.00
N PHE A 553 46.92 -11.65 26.88
CA PHE A 553 46.02 -12.80 26.79
C PHE A 553 46.15 -13.49 25.42
N LYS A 554 45.67 -14.73 25.31
CA LYS A 554 45.60 -15.46 24.04
C LYS A 554 44.29 -15.19 23.31
N ALA A 555 44.37 -14.83 22.04
CA ALA A 555 43.21 -14.63 21.16
C ALA A 555 42.65 -15.96 20.66
N GLU A 556 42.06 -16.75 21.57
CA GLU A 556 41.47 -18.05 21.23
C GLU A 556 40.11 -17.94 20.54
N GLN A 557 39.41 -16.83 20.74
CA GLN A 557 38.08 -16.58 20.20
C GLN A 557 37.89 -15.09 19.94
N TYR A 558 36.77 -14.75 19.29
CA TYR A 558 36.34 -13.36 19.18
C TYR A 558 36.18 -12.75 20.57
N ALA A 559 36.61 -11.50 20.72
CA ALA A 559 36.55 -10.86 22.02
C ALA A 559 36.32 -9.35 21.96
N MET A 560 35.53 -8.85 22.89
CA MET A 560 35.36 -7.45 23.22
C MET A 560 36.41 -7.07 24.26
N VAL A 561 37.13 -5.98 24.00
CA VAL A 561 38.17 -5.47 24.88
C VAL A 561 37.75 -4.10 25.40
N GLU A 562 37.71 -3.97 26.72
CA GLU A 562 37.45 -2.72 27.42
C GLU A 562 38.61 -2.42 28.38
N VAL A 563 38.98 -1.15 28.47
CA VAL A 563 40.02 -0.67 29.39
C VAL A 563 39.42 0.41 30.27
N LEU A 564 39.45 0.20 31.58
CA LEU A 564 38.92 1.13 32.56
C LEU A 564 40.05 1.91 33.21
N PHE A 565 39.97 3.23 33.14
CA PHE A 565 40.82 4.16 33.88
C PHE A 565 40.03 4.77 35.04
N VAL A 566 40.70 5.02 36.17
CA VAL A 566 40.13 5.67 37.35
C VAL A 566 40.99 6.84 37.78
N LEU A 567 40.38 7.85 38.40
CA LEU A 567 41.09 9.02 38.90
C LEU A 567 42.12 8.59 39.95
N ILE A 568 43.32 9.15 39.88
CA ILE A 568 44.34 9.11 40.91
C ILE A 568 43.86 10.08 42.00
N ASP A 569 43.09 9.57 42.96
CA ASP A 569 42.51 10.34 44.05
C ASP A 569 43.37 10.35 45.32
N ALA A 570 44.38 9.47 45.44
CA ALA A 570 45.29 9.40 46.58
C ALA A 570 46.79 9.54 46.21
N ILE A 571 47.55 10.26 47.04
CA ILE A 571 49.01 10.13 47.13
C ILE A 571 49.32 9.22 48.33
N ASP A 572 49.79 8.00 48.08
CA ASP A 572 50.04 7.02 49.14
C ASP A 572 51.25 7.38 50.02
N ASP A 573 52.19 8.20 49.53
CA ASP A 573 53.41 8.60 50.25
C ASP A 573 53.77 10.09 50.08
N ALA A 574 54.02 10.81 51.18
CA ALA A 574 54.53 12.19 51.18
C ALA A 574 55.78 12.33 52.08
N ARG A 575 56.83 13.04 51.62
CA ARG A 575 58.09 13.21 52.38
C ARG A 575 58.53 14.67 52.43
N ARG A 576 58.94 15.15 53.62
CA ARG A 576 59.53 16.48 53.81
C ARG A 576 60.36 16.57 55.08
N GLU A 577 61.57 17.16 55.00
CA GLU A 577 62.44 17.45 56.16
C GLU A 577 62.69 16.23 57.09
N GLY A 578 62.81 15.03 56.52
CA GLY A 578 63.03 13.80 57.29
C GLY A 578 61.76 13.13 57.82
N VAL A 579 60.60 13.80 57.71
CA VAL A 579 59.30 13.20 58.00
C VAL A 579 58.74 12.52 56.75
N ALA A 580 58.34 11.26 56.87
CA ALA A 580 57.68 10.47 55.83
C ALA A 580 56.26 10.12 56.28
N VAL A 581 55.30 10.26 55.39
CA VAL A 581 53.90 9.91 55.64
C VAL A 581 53.49 8.85 54.65
N ARG A 582 52.93 7.74 55.15
CA ARG A 582 52.42 6.62 54.36
C ARG A 582 50.95 6.41 54.69
N CYS A 583 50.09 6.35 53.68
CA CYS A 583 48.66 6.18 53.87
C CYS A 583 48.26 4.69 53.71
N ALA A 584 47.63 4.11 54.73
CA ALA A 584 47.00 2.78 54.69
C ALA A 584 45.47 2.90 54.77
N GLU A 585 44.72 1.85 54.43
CA GLU A 585 43.25 1.89 54.26
C GLU A 585 42.48 2.63 55.36
N THR A 586 42.88 2.49 56.63
CA THR A 586 42.22 3.11 57.79
C THR A 586 43.12 4.00 58.64
N SER A 587 44.41 4.09 58.29
CA SER A 587 45.41 4.76 59.11
C SER A 587 46.38 5.58 58.26
N LEU A 588 46.90 6.65 58.82
CA LEU A 588 48.02 7.41 58.27
C LEU A 588 49.23 7.18 59.18
N TYR A 589 50.32 6.67 58.62
CA TYR A 589 51.57 6.40 59.32
C TYR A 589 52.54 7.55 59.06
N VAL A 590 52.93 8.26 60.12
CA VAL A 590 53.93 9.34 60.07
C VAL A 590 55.19 8.85 60.74
N GLU A 591 56.32 8.86 60.03
CA GLU A 591 57.63 8.45 60.51
C GLU A 591 58.58 9.64 60.48
N GLY A 592 59.52 9.70 61.42
CA GLY A 592 60.54 10.75 61.48
C GLY A 592 60.10 12.01 62.24
N LEU A 593 59.04 11.91 63.05
CA LEU A 593 58.68 12.91 64.04
C LEU A 593 59.69 12.90 65.21
N GLU A 594 59.76 13.98 65.96
CA GLU A 594 60.46 14.04 67.24
C GLU A 594 59.79 13.06 68.23
N ALA A 595 60.59 12.16 68.79
CA ALA A 595 60.14 11.10 69.68
C ALA A 595 59.44 11.66 70.93
N GLU A 596 58.33 11.04 71.33
CA GLU A 596 57.50 11.44 72.49
C GLU A 596 56.91 12.87 72.43
N ALA A 597 57.07 13.60 71.31
CA ALA A 597 56.57 14.97 71.16
C ALA A 597 55.15 15.01 70.53
N PRO A 598 54.34 16.04 70.86
CA PRO A 598 52.98 16.14 70.34
C PRO A 598 52.93 16.52 68.85
N TYR A 599 52.02 15.94 68.09
CA TYR A 599 51.75 16.28 66.69
C TYR A 599 50.26 16.62 66.50
N GLN A 600 49.95 17.32 65.41
CA GLN A 600 48.61 17.74 65.05
C GLN A 600 48.35 17.50 63.56
N VAL A 601 47.14 17.05 63.23
CA VAL A 601 46.67 16.83 61.85
C VAL A 601 45.50 17.76 61.57
N TYR A 602 45.58 18.52 60.48
CA TYR A 602 44.57 19.49 60.07
C TYR A 602 43.99 19.15 58.70
N ASP A 603 42.74 19.55 58.45
CA ASP A 603 42.14 19.51 57.11
C ASP A 603 42.58 20.70 56.23
N ALA A 604 42.10 20.70 54.97
CA ALA A 604 42.37 21.73 53.97
C ALA A 604 41.89 23.15 54.36
N LYS A 605 40.97 23.24 55.32
CA LYS A 605 40.38 24.49 55.83
C LYS A 605 41.06 24.95 57.13
N GLY A 606 42.06 24.20 57.62
CA GLY A 606 42.78 24.49 58.86
C GLY A 606 42.06 24.02 60.13
N VAL A 607 41.04 23.17 60.01
CA VAL A 607 40.37 22.56 61.16
C VAL A 607 41.26 21.46 61.73
N LEU A 608 41.53 21.50 63.03
CA LEU A 608 42.26 20.44 63.73
C LEU A 608 41.40 19.16 63.76
N LEU A 609 41.92 18.09 63.17
CA LEU A 609 41.25 16.79 63.08
C LEU A 609 41.72 15.83 64.17
N VAL A 610 43.04 15.74 64.38
CA VAL A 610 43.65 14.83 65.37
C VAL A 610 44.82 15.52 66.06
N GLU A 611 44.95 15.28 67.36
CA GLU A 611 46.17 15.55 68.13
C GLU A 611 46.64 14.26 68.80
N GLY A 612 47.96 14.07 68.85
CA GLY A 612 48.56 12.88 69.43
C GLY A 612 50.00 13.12 69.85
N ARG A 613 50.67 12.08 70.32
CA ARG A 613 52.11 12.07 70.58
C ARG A 613 52.78 10.97 69.76
N ALA A 614 53.92 11.28 69.16
CA ALA A 614 54.74 10.29 68.50
C ALA A 614 55.32 9.32 69.55
N ASP A 615 55.57 8.07 69.15
CA ASP A 615 56.20 7.08 70.02
C ASP A 615 57.70 7.36 70.25
N ALA A 616 58.35 6.48 71.02
CA ALA A 616 59.78 6.55 71.33
C ALA A 616 60.69 6.45 70.09
N GLN A 617 60.17 6.06 68.93
CA GLN A 617 60.88 5.97 67.65
C GLN A 617 60.55 7.15 66.72
N GLY A 618 59.69 8.08 67.13
CA GLY A 618 59.27 9.19 66.26
C GLY A 618 58.24 8.78 65.22
N THR A 619 57.44 7.75 65.51
CA THR A 619 56.35 7.28 64.65
C THR A 619 55.00 7.63 65.25
N ALA A 620 54.03 7.94 64.40
CA ALA A 620 52.64 8.13 64.77
C ALA A 620 51.72 7.38 63.80
N GLU A 621 50.78 6.62 64.34
CA GLU A 621 49.66 6.05 63.59
C GLU A 621 48.40 6.86 63.90
N VAL A 622 47.78 7.40 62.85
CA VAL A 622 46.57 8.22 62.95
C VAL A 622 45.43 7.47 62.29
N THR A 623 44.54 6.86 63.08
CA THR A 623 43.34 6.20 62.56
C THR A 623 42.32 7.24 62.14
N MET A 624 41.94 7.26 60.86
CA MET A 624 40.98 8.23 60.33
C MET A 624 40.09 7.56 59.28
N GLU A 625 38.80 7.90 59.30
CA GLU A 625 37.83 7.37 58.34
C GLU A 625 38.12 7.85 56.92
N ARG A 626 37.80 7.00 55.93
CA ARG A 626 38.12 7.21 54.53
C ARG A 626 37.44 8.48 53.98
N GLY A 627 38.22 9.45 53.51
CA GLY A 627 37.71 10.66 52.86
C GLY A 627 38.77 11.33 51.97
N ALA A 628 38.32 11.91 50.85
CA ALA A 628 39.16 12.72 49.97
C ALA A 628 39.46 14.07 50.63
N GLY A 629 40.73 14.43 50.78
CA GLY A 629 41.12 15.68 51.42
C GLY A 629 42.60 16.01 51.35
N LEU A 630 42.90 17.28 51.53
CA LEU A 630 44.25 17.76 51.82
C LEU A 630 44.46 17.81 53.34
N TRP A 631 45.54 17.21 53.82
CA TRP A 631 45.84 17.06 55.24
C TRP A 631 47.20 17.70 55.51
N LEU A 632 47.30 18.44 56.61
CA LEU A 632 48.53 19.06 57.06
C LEU A 632 48.92 18.45 58.39
N ILE A 633 50.08 17.81 58.44
CA ILE A 633 50.63 17.24 59.68
C ILE A 633 51.71 18.17 60.19
N ARG A 634 51.58 18.60 61.44
CA ARG A 634 52.47 19.57 62.07
C ARG A 634 53.00 19.06 63.40
N GLN A 635 54.31 19.23 63.59
CA GLN A 635 54.98 19.10 64.88
C GLN A 635 56.03 20.21 64.96
N GLY A 636 55.87 21.14 65.92
CA GLY A 636 56.71 22.34 66.01
C GLY A 636 56.66 23.22 64.75
N THR A 637 57.84 23.41 64.12
CA THR A 637 58.00 24.15 62.86
C THR A 637 57.84 23.30 61.61
N THR A 638 57.86 21.98 61.74
CA THR A 638 57.76 21.05 60.60
C THR A 638 56.29 20.89 60.20
N THR A 639 56.00 21.06 58.90
CA THR A 639 54.66 20.84 58.34
C THR A 639 54.73 20.03 57.05
N VAL A 640 54.11 18.85 57.04
CA VAL A 640 54.03 17.96 55.88
C VAL A 640 52.64 18.05 55.26
N LYS A 641 52.62 18.23 53.94
CA LYS A 641 51.40 18.30 53.14
C LYS A 641 51.11 16.92 52.56
N VAL A 642 49.96 16.35 52.89
CA VAL A 642 49.51 15.03 52.41
C VAL A 642 48.21 15.21 51.65
N ILE A 643 48.14 14.75 50.41
CA ILE A 643 46.92 14.79 49.61
C ILE A 643 46.43 13.36 49.51
N ARG A 644 45.22 13.09 49.99
CA ARG A 644 44.64 11.74 50.04
C ARG A 644 43.25 11.70 49.45
#